data_AF-G8B7Z4-F1
#
_entry.id   AF-G8B7Z4-F1
#
_cell.length_a   1.000
_cell.length_b   1.000
_cell.length_c   1.000
_cell.angle_alpha   90.00
_cell.angle_beta   90.00
_cell.angle_gamma   90.00
#
_symmetry.space_group_name_H-M   'P 1'
#
loop_
_entity.id
_entity.type
_entity.pdbx_description
1 polymer ?
#
loop_
_entity_poly.entity_id
_entity_poly.type
_entity_poly.pdbx_seq_one_letter_code
_entity_poly.pdbx_strand_id
1 'polypeptide(L)'
;MEKYILVTGGAGYIGSHTVIELINNGYKVVIVDNLSNSSYDAVARIEFIVKQHVPFYNVDLRNRDDLDKVFKEYSIQGVIHFAALKAVGESTKIPLKYYENNVGGTMSLLEVCAENGVKTIVFSSSATVYGDVTRFGSKYIPIPEVCPTDPTNPYGKTKYVIEQMLKDIYTSDDAWQVAILRYFNPIGAHPSGLLGEDPLGIPNNLLPYLSQVAIGRRETLSIYGDDYDSTDGTPIRDYIHVVDLAKGHIAALNYLKNLQDKGLYREWNLGTGKGSTVFQVYNAFCKAVGRDLPYKVVGRRQGDVLNLTAKSNRAHEELKWKAEFSIEDACRDLWKWTTENPFGFEIKGYKWQKFDGLQNRLHAIQNKDLQVNFCNRGALIQDIKFGDQHVVCGFDNAKDYKLNTNPYFGTTVGRYANRIKNGEFALDGATYKLTQNEGNNTLHGGSNGFDKQNFFGPVVKHSDGKFTLEFKVVDVDGNDGFPGTLETVVQYTIEDSSIEIEYEAKLLQGEATIVNLTNHSYFNVSNNETIDGTYVKSFSDKRLQVDGEKIPTGKIVSKAIPETILSDVVLDDCFVVNEDTSIDTRAEKLHPLVEVTHPNSSIKFTVSSTDPAFQFYTGDGIDCAQYGKRSGFCVEPSRYIDAIHLDDYKGQVVLKKGQVYGSRVKYEFSM
;
A
#
# COMPACT_ATOMS: atom_id res chain seq x y z
N MET A 1 26.50 -6.81 -7.46
CA MET A 1 25.18 -7.03 -6.83
C MET A 1 24.72 -5.72 -6.23
N GLU A 2 23.43 -5.39 -6.33
CA GLU A 2 22.85 -4.24 -5.62
C GLU A 2 22.98 -4.44 -4.11
N LYS A 3 23.22 -3.37 -3.35
CA LYS A 3 23.41 -3.43 -1.91
C LYS A 3 22.13 -2.98 -1.18
N TYR A 4 21.71 -3.75 -0.18
CA TYR A 4 20.46 -3.55 0.55
C TYR A 4 20.70 -3.14 2.00
N ILE A 5 19.80 -2.31 2.54
CA ILE A 5 19.65 -2.08 3.97
C ILE A 5 18.58 -3.03 4.50
N LEU A 6 18.95 -3.88 5.45
CA LEU A 6 18.00 -4.73 6.17
C LEU A 6 17.31 -3.89 7.24
N VAL A 7 15.98 -3.85 7.23
CA VAL A 7 15.18 -3.14 8.24
C VAL A 7 14.38 -4.16 9.03
N THR A 8 14.85 -4.49 10.24
CA THR A 8 14.09 -5.39 11.11
C THR A 8 13.00 -4.61 11.84
N GLY A 9 11.80 -5.18 11.99
CA GLY A 9 10.65 -4.45 12.53
C GLY A 9 10.10 -3.40 11.56
N GLY A 10 10.40 -3.55 10.26
CA GLY A 10 10.07 -2.57 9.22
C GLY A 10 8.57 -2.45 8.89
N ALA A 11 7.74 -3.41 9.32
CA ALA A 11 6.28 -3.27 9.21
C ALA A 11 5.68 -2.51 10.42
N GLY A 12 6.46 -2.26 11.47
CA GLY A 12 6.05 -1.48 12.63
C GLY A 12 5.98 0.02 12.38
N TYR A 13 5.51 0.78 13.37
CA TYR A 13 5.27 2.23 13.26
C TYR A 13 6.49 3.03 12.76
N ILE A 14 7.61 3.05 13.49
CA ILE A 14 8.78 3.86 13.11
C ILE A 14 9.52 3.22 11.92
N GLY A 15 9.58 1.89 11.90
CA GLY A 15 10.24 1.13 10.84
C GLY A 15 9.65 1.45 9.47
N SER A 16 8.32 1.42 9.34
CA SER A 16 7.62 1.67 8.08
C SER A 16 7.86 3.08 7.52
N HIS A 17 7.88 4.10 8.37
CA HIS A 17 8.23 5.47 7.96
C HIS A 17 9.69 5.59 7.54
N THR A 18 10.59 4.87 8.22
CA THR A 18 12.02 4.84 7.87
C THR A 18 12.28 4.12 6.56
N VAL A 19 11.51 3.06 6.23
CA VAL A 19 11.60 2.39 4.93
C VAL A 19 11.24 3.37 3.79
N ILE A 20 10.19 4.18 3.96
CA ILE A 20 9.82 5.20 2.97
C ILE A 20 10.97 6.19 2.76
N GLU A 21 11.54 6.72 3.85
CA GLU A 21 12.65 7.67 3.76
C GLU A 21 13.91 7.04 3.15
N LEU A 22 14.21 5.77 3.45
CA LEU A 22 15.33 5.03 2.85
C LEU A 22 15.19 4.98 1.33
N ILE A 23 14.01 4.55 0.86
CA ILE A 23 13.72 4.41 -0.57
C ILE A 23 13.77 5.78 -1.28
N ASN A 24 13.15 6.81 -0.68
CA ASN A 24 13.19 8.17 -1.21
C ASN A 24 14.62 8.74 -1.30
N ASN A 25 15.56 8.22 -0.50
CA ASN A 25 16.98 8.56 -0.54
C ASN A 25 17.83 7.58 -1.36
N GLY A 26 17.21 6.75 -2.20
CA GLY A 26 17.89 5.88 -3.15
C GLY A 26 18.45 4.58 -2.55
N TYR A 27 18.11 4.26 -1.30
CA TYR A 27 18.47 2.97 -0.71
C TYR A 27 17.54 1.86 -1.20
N LYS A 28 18.11 0.68 -1.44
CA LYS A 28 17.35 -0.56 -1.56
C LYS A 28 17.12 -1.15 -0.17
N VAL A 29 15.94 -1.68 0.08
CA VAL A 29 15.51 -2.11 1.41
C VAL A 29 14.95 -3.53 1.35
N VAL A 30 15.25 -4.32 2.38
CA VAL A 30 14.56 -5.58 2.68
C VAL A 30 14.05 -5.53 4.10
N ILE A 31 12.78 -5.89 4.30
CA ILE A 31 12.11 -5.89 5.61
C ILE A 31 12.11 -7.29 6.20
N VAL A 32 12.47 -7.40 7.47
CA VAL A 32 12.24 -8.59 8.30
C VAL A 32 11.34 -8.22 9.47
N ASP A 33 10.19 -8.87 9.61
CA ASP A 33 9.25 -8.62 10.71
C ASP A 33 8.45 -9.89 11.01
N ASN A 34 8.16 -10.20 12.27
CA ASN A 34 7.32 -11.36 12.63
C ASN A 34 5.84 -11.01 12.78
N LEU A 35 5.47 -9.75 12.51
CA LEU A 35 4.10 -9.21 12.59
C LEU A 35 3.46 -9.32 13.98
N SER A 36 4.27 -9.48 15.04
CA SER A 36 3.76 -9.63 16.41
C SER A 36 3.02 -8.39 16.94
N ASN A 37 3.30 -7.21 16.38
CA ASN A 37 2.64 -5.95 16.71
C ASN A 37 2.54 -5.02 15.49
N SER A 38 2.30 -5.61 14.31
CA SER A 38 2.15 -4.91 13.02
C SER A 38 1.30 -5.75 12.06
N SER A 39 0.95 -5.19 10.91
CA SER A 39 0.27 -5.90 9.82
C SER A 39 1.11 -5.80 8.54
N TYR A 40 1.02 -6.83 7.68
CA TYR A 40 1.55 -6.75 6.32
C TYR A 40 0.91 -5.60 5.51
N ASP A 41 -0.29 -5.14 5.87
CA ASP A 41 -0.91 -3.99 5.24
C ASP A 41 -0.04 -2.73 5.31
N ALA A 42 0.76 -2.55 6.36
CA ALA A 42 1.74 -1.47 6.42
C ALA A 42 2.78 -1.58 5.28
N VAL A 43 3.24 -2.79 4.96
CA VAL A 43 4.18 -3.06 3.86
C VAL A 43 3.51 -2.77 2.52
N ALA A 44 2.29 -3.26 2.31
CA ALA A 44 1.53 -2.97 1.09
C ALA A 44 1.30 -1.46 0.88
N ARG A 45 1.10 -0.69 1.97
CA ARG A 45 0.98 0.77 1.93
C ARG A 45 2.32 1.46 1.64
N ILE A 46 3.43 0.94 2.16
CA ILE A 46 4.78 1.42 1.81
C ILE A 46 4.98 1.29 0.29
N GLU A 47 4.74 0.10 -0.28
CA GLU A 47 4.89 -0.13 -1.73
C GLU A 47 4.01 0.79 -2.55
N PHE A 48 2.77 1.01 -2.12
CA PHE A 48 1.84 1.94 -2.75
C PHE A 48 2.33 3.40 -2.73
N ILE A 49 2.98 3.82 -1.64
CA ILE A 49 3.55 5.17 -1.47
C ILE A 49 4.81 5.35 -2.31
N VAL A 50 5.75 4.40 -2.22
CA VAL A 50 7.06 4.49 -2.88
C VAL A 50 7.04 4.01 -4.33
N LYS A 51 5.93 3.41 -4.76
CA LYS A 51 5.67 2.95 -6.12
C LYS A 51 6.66 1.89 -6.63
N GLN A 52 7.14 1.04 -5.72
CA GLN A 52 8.02 -0.08 -6.04
C GLN A 52 7.81 -1.21 -5.03
N HIS A 53 8.15 -2.43 -5.44
CA HIS A 53 8.13 -3.60 -4.55
C HIS A 53 9.20 -3.46 -3.46
N VAL A 54 8.85 -3.87 -2.24
CA VAL A 54 9.77 -3.91 -1.09
C VAL A 54 9.82 -5.35 -0.58
N PRO A 55 10.96 -6.06 -0.75
CA PRO A 55 11.14 -7.41 -0.23
C PRO A 55 10.77 -7.50 1.26
N PHE A 56 9.98 -8.51 1.60
CA PHE A 56 9.47 -8.72 2.95
C PHE A 56 9.57 -10.18 3.38
N TYR A 57 10.09 -10.39 4.59
CA TYR A 57 10.24 -11.70 5.21
C TYR A 57 9.51 -11.75 6.55
N ASN A 58 8.53 -12.65 6.64
CA ASN A 58 7.86 -12.96 7.91
C ASN A 58 8.74 -13.90 8.76
N VAL A 59 9.73 -13.33 9.46
CA VAL A 59 10.75 -14.07 10.19
C VAL A 59 10.90 -13.51 11.60
N ASP A 60 10.92 -14.39 12.59
CA ASP A 60 11.33 -14.07 13.96
C ASP A 60 12.86 -14.02 14.03
N LEU A 61 13.43 -12.95 14.57
CA LEU A 61 14.88 -12.79 14.64
C LEU A 61 15.58 -13.88 15.46
N ARG A 62 14.87 -14.55 16.36
CA ARG A 62 15.40 -15.68 17.15
C ARG A 62 15.58 -16.94 16.31
N ASN A 63 14.94 -17.00 15.14
CA ASN A 63 15.16 -18.08 14.18
C ASN A 63 16.34 -17.71 13.27
N ARG A 64 17.53 -18.05 13.75
CA ARG A 64 18.81 -17.74 13.10
C ARG A 64 18.89 -18.29 11.66
N ASP A 65 18.42 -19.51 11.44
CA ASP A 65 18.51 -20.16 10.12
C ASP A 65 17.63 -19.47 9.07
N ASP A 66 16.42 -19.06 9.44
CA ASP A 66 15.55 -18.31 8.54
C ASP A 66 16.06 -16.88 8.32
N LEU A 67 16.67 -16.26 9.32
CA LEU A 67 17.30 -14.95 9.17
C LEU A 67 18.51 -15.02 8.23
N ASP A 68 19.38 -16.02 8.38
CA ASP A 68 20.56 -16.22 7.54
C ASP A 68 20.22 -16.47 6.06
N LYS A 69 19.07 -17.10 5.78
CA LYS A 69 18.56 -17.21 4.40
C LYS A 69 18.36 -15.84 3.74
N VAL A 70 17.91 -14.82 4.49
CA VAL A 70 17.75 -13.45 3.97
C VAL A 70 19.10 -12.83 3.61
N PHE A 71 20.12 -13.03 4.45
CA PHE A 71 21.49 -12.54 4.18
C PHE A 71 22.16 -13.27 3.01
N LYS A 72 21.79 -14.52 2.74
CA LYS A 72 22.24 -15.27 1.56
C LYS A 72 21.52 -14.85 0.28
N GLU A 73 20.28 -14.42 0.38
CA GLU A 73 19.48 -13.99 -0.78
C GLU A 73 19.82 -12.55 -1.21
N TYR A 74 20.10 -11.65 -0.26
CA TYR A 74 20.40 -10.24 -0.54
C TYR A 74 21.79 -9.85 -0.07
N SER A 75 22.50 -9.04 -0.87
CA SER A 75 23.76 -8.42 -0.45
C SER A 75 23.47 -7.28 0.54
N ILE A 76 23.37 -7.63 1.82
CA ILE A 76 23.13 -6.66 2.92
C ILE A 76 24.42 -5.88 3.17
N GLN A 77 24.33 -4.54 3.22
CA GLN A 77 25.46 -3.67 3.55
C GLN A 77 25.35 -3.05 4.95
N GLY A 78 24.17 -3.12 5.56
CA GLY A 78 23.94 -2.61 6.90
C GLY A 78 22.52 -2.89 7.36
N VAL A 79 22.31 -2.76 8.66
CA VAL A 79 21.04 -3.08 9.31
C VAL A 79 20.50 -1.86 10.06
N ILE A 80 19.21 -1.58 9.93
CA ILE A 80 18.47 -0.75 10.88
C ILE A 80 17.58 -1.66 11.73
N HIS A 81 17.83 -1.70 13.02
CA HIS A 81 17.22 -2.65 13.93
C HIS A 81 16.11 -1.98 14.77
N PHE A 82 14.85 -2.13 14.36
CA PHE A 82 13.67 -1.67 15.14
C PHE A 82 13.00 -2.78 15.95
N ALA A 83 13.06 -4.03 15.48
CA ALA A 83 12.33 -5.16 16.06
C ALA A 83 12.56 -5.31 17.57
N ALA A 84 11.53 -5.05 18.37
CA ALA A 84 11.50 -5.21 19.81
C ALA A 84 10.07 -5.12 20.34
N LEU A 85 9.77 -5.82 21.42
CA LEU A 85 8.62 -5.48 22.27
C LEU A 85 8.91 -4.15 22.99
N LYS A 86 7.92 -3.25 23.02
CA LYS A 86 8.12 -1.85 23.45
C LYS A 86 7.21 -1.36 24.58
N ALA A 87 6.23 -2.13 25.05
CA ALA A 87 5.27 -1.64 26.03
C ALA A 87 5.85 -1.68 27.46
N VAL A 88 6.21 -0.52 28.00
CA VAL A 88 6.81 -0.38 29.34
C VAL A 88 5.99 -1.08 30.43
N GLY A 89 4.68 -0.82 30.49
CA GLY A 89 3.79 -1.39 31.52
C GLY A 89 3.53 -2.89 31.36
N GLU A 90 3.71 -3.45 30.17
CA GLU A 90 3.65 -4.89 29.94
C GLU A 90 4.98 -5.55 30.34
N SER A 91 6.10 -4.90 30.06
CA SER A 91 7.44 -5.42 30.37
C SER A 91 7.64 -5.70 31.86
N THR A 92 6.98 -4.96 32.74
CA THR A 92 7.02 -5.21 34.20
C THR A 92 6.23 -6.46 34.62
N LYS A 93 5.28 -6.90 33.79
CA LYS A 93 4.44 -8.08 34.03
C LYS A 93 5.03 -9.35 33.42
N ILE A 94 5.66 -9.23 32.25
CA ILE A 94 6.26 -10.37 31.51
C ILE A 94 7.73 -10.11 31.14
N PRO A 95 8.61 -9.82 32.12
CA PRO A 95 9.98 -9.38 31.86
C PRO A 95 10.82 -10.39 31.06
N LEU A 96 10.68 -11.70 31.32
CA LEU A 96 11.46 -12.73 30.62
C LEU A 96 11.19 -12.73 29.11
N LYS A 97 9.93 -12.54 28.70
CA LYS A 97 9.56 -12.45 27.27
C LYS A 97 10.20 -11.23 26.59
N TYR A 98 10.33 -10.12 27.32
CA TYR A 98 11.03 -8.92 26.81
C TYR A 98 12.52 -9.17 26.64
N TYR A 99 13.19 -9.80 27.62
CA TYR A 99 14.60 -10.15 27.49
C TYR A 99 14.85 -11.15 26.37
N GLU A 100 14.07 -12.24 26.31
CA GLU A 100 14.20 -13.26 25.27
C GLU A 100 13.99 -12.66 23.87
N ASN A 101 12.92 -11.89 23.68
CA ASN A 101 12.61 -11.29 22.38
C ASN A 101 13.64 -10.22 21.98
N ASN A 102 13.88 -9.25 22.85
CA ASN A 102 14.69 -8.09 22.50
C ASN A 102 16.17 -8.44 22.51
N VAL A 103 16.69 -9.00 23.61
CA VAL A 103 18.12 -9.31 23.74
C VAL A 103 18.47 -10.55 22.92
N GLY A 104 17.67 -11.63 23.04
CA GLY A 104 17.90 -12.86 22.28
C GLY A 104 17.79 -12.65 20.77
N GLY A 105 16.78 -11.91 20.31
CA GLY A 105 16.62 -11.56 18.89
C GLY A 105 17.78 -10.69 18.36
N THR A 106 18.25 -9.71 19.14
CA THR A 106 19.43 -8.92 18.75
C THR A 106 20.71 -9.77 18.73
N MET A 107 20.88 -10.70 19.67
CA MET A 107 22.02 -11.62 19.69
C MET A 107 22.08 -12.45 18.40
N SER A 108 20.98 -13.10 18.02
CA SER A 108 20.89 -13.88 16.77
C SER A 108 21.15 -13.02 15.53
N LEU A 109 20.61 -11.80 15.49
CA LEU A 109 20.89 -10.85 14.39
C LEU A 109 22.38 -10.51 14.28
N LEU A 110 23.04 -10.23 15.40
CA LEU A 110 24.45 -9.85 15.42
C LEU A 110 25.38 -11.01 15.03
N GLU A 111 25.04 -12.24 15.42
CA GLU A 111 25.74 -13.46 14.97
C GLU A 111 25.66 -13.61 13.45
N VAL A 112 24.45 -13.53 12.88
CA VAL A 112 24.25 -13.63 11.42
C VAL A 112 24.97 -12.50 10.67
N CYS A 113 24.90 -11.27 11.19
CA CYS A 113 25.64 -10.13 10.66
C CYS A 113 27.15 -10.41 10.62
N ALA A 114 27.74 -10.89 11.73
CA ALA A 114 29.15 -11.19 11.82
C ALA A 114 29.58 -12.27 10.81
N GLU A 115 28.81 -13.35 10.72
CA GLU A 115 29.08 -14.48 9.81
C GLU A 115 29.00 -14.09 8.33
N ASN A 116 28.14 -13.13 8.00
CA ASN A 116 27.96 -12.61 6.64
C ASN A 116 28.81 -11.34 6.37
N GLY A 117 29.67 -10.93 7.30
CA GLY A 117 30.56 -9.78 7.14
C GLY A 117 29.85 -8.42 7.15
N VAL A 118 28.62 -8.35 7.65
CA VAL A 118 27.84 -7.11 7.78
C VAL A 118 28.12 -6.45 9.12
N LYS A 119 28.91 -5.38 9.11
CA LYS A 119 29.39 -4.72 10.34
C LYS A 119 28.80 -3.33 10.60
N THR A 120 27.81 -2.91 9.81
CA THR A 120 27.14 -1.60 9.96
C THR A 120 25.75 -1.80 10.57
N ILE A 121 25.49 -1.18 11.71
CA ILE A 121 24.19 -1.27 12.40
C ILE A 121 23.74 0.09 12.98
N VAL A 122 22.49 0.44 12.71
CA VAL A 122 21.76 1.54 13.35
C VAL A 122 20.74 0.91 14.29
N PHE A 123 20.92 1.13 15.59
CA PHE A 123 20.08 0.54 16.63
C PHE A 123 19.05 1.53 17.17
N SER A 124 17.80 1.06 17.23
CA SER A 124 16.71 1.75 17.88
C SER A 124 16.77 1.64 19.40
N SER A 125 17.48 2.56 20.03
CA SER A 125 17.47 2.74 21.47
C SER A 125 16.33 3.67 21.92
N SER A 126 16.33 4.09 23.18
CA SER A 126 15.25 4.86 23.80
C SER A 126 15.78 5.73 24.93
N ALA A 127 15.18 6.90 25.14
CA ALA A 127 15.43 7.75 26.30
C ALA A 127 15.15 7.04 27.64
N THR A 128 14.43 5.91 27.64
CA THR A 128 14.22 5.07 28.84
C THR A 128 15.52 4.54 29.43
N VAL A 129 16.63 4.49 28.68
CA VAL A 129 17.95 4.13 29.22
C VAL A 129 18.47 5.12 30.25
N TYR A 130 18.01 6.38 30.22
CA TYR A 130 18.41 7.40 31.20
C TYR A 130 17.69 7.24 32.56
N GLY A 131 16.51 6.61 32.58
CA GLY A 131 15.66 6.51 33.76
C GLY A 131 15.19 7.89 34.25
N ASP A 132 15.07 8.05 35.57
CA ASP A 132 14.72 9.33 36.18
C ASP A 132 15.95 10.24 36.37
N VAL A 133 16.19 11.13 35.40
CA VAL A 133 17.35 12.03 35.42
C VAL A 133 17.29 13.09 36.54
N THR A 134 16.12 13.29 37.16
CA THR A 134 15.98 14.27 38.25
C THR A 134 16.80 13.88 39.48
N ARG A 135 17.17 12.59 39.62
CA ARG A 135 18.09 12.08 40.65
C ARG A 135 19.48 12.73 40.61
N PHE A 136 19.84 13.38 39.51
CA PHE A 136 21.10 14.11 39.34
C PHE A 136 20.94 15.63 39.38
N GLY A 137 19.74 16.12 39.75
CA GLY A 137 19.35 17.53 39.70
C GLY A 137 18.96 18.01 38.30
N SER A 138 18.49 19.25 38.20
CA SER A 138 18.02 19.86 36.95
C SER A 138 19.13 20.11 35.91
N LYS A 139 20.41 19.96 36.27
CA LYS A 139 21.56 20.21 35.38
C LYS A 139 21.63 19.29 34.15
N TYR A 140 20.98 18.13 34.22
CA TYR A 140 20.89 17.16 33.11
C TYR A 140 19.57 17.27 32.35
N ILE A 141 18.81 18.35 32.51
CA ILE A 141 17.63 18.63 31.70
C ILE A 141 17.89 19.94 30.94
N PRO A 142 17.90 19.93 29.59
CA PRO A 142 17.70 18.79 28.69
C PRO A 142 18.81 17.73 28.76
N ILE A 143 18.46 16.46 28.49
CA ILE A 143 19.27 15.26 28.74
C ILE A 143 20.36 15.11 27.67
N PRO A 144 21.65 15.27 28.02
CA PRO A 144 22.76 14.97 27.10
C PRO A 144 23.04 13.48 27.04
N GLU A 145 23.66 13.02 25.96
CA GLU A 145 24.03 11.61 25.77
C GLU A 145 25.00 11.08 26.84
N VAL A 146 25.81 11.96 27.42
CA VAL A 146 26.74 11.65 28.52
C VAL A 146 26.05 11.50 29.88
N CYS A 147 24.72 11.69 29.96
CA CYS A 147 23.98 11.43 31.19
C CYS A 147 24.14 9.95 31.57
N PRO A 148 24.50 9.63 32.83
CA PRO A 148 24.58 8.25 33.29
C PRO A 148 23.24 7.52 33.07
N THR A 149 23.31 6.32 32.50
CA THR A 149 22.15 5.46 32.22
C THR A 149 21.79 4.62 33.44
N ASP A 150 20.49 4.54 33.75
CA ASP A 150 19.93 3.70 34.84
C ASP A 150 18.45 3.43 34.57
N PRO A 151 18.12 2.48 33.68
CA PRO A 151 16.74 2.21 33.29
C PRO A 151 15.91 1.61 34.44
N THR A 152 14.70 2.16 34.64
CA THR A 152 13.83 1.82 35.79
C THR A 152 12.85 0.68 35.52
N ASN A 153 12.80 0.14 34.30
CA ASN A 153 11.85 -0.90 33.89
C ASN A 153 12.49 -1.95 32.96
N PRO A 154 11.93 -3.16 32.84
CA PRO A 154 12.51 -4.24 32.03
C PRO A 154 12.70 -3.87 30.56
N TYR A 155 11.77 -3.17 29.91
CA TYR A 155 11.96 -2.69 28.54
C TYR A 155 13.23 -1.81 28.41
N GLY A 156 13.37 -0.78 29.26
CA GLY A 156 14.55 0.09 29.27
C GLY A 156 15.84 -0.70 29.56
N LYS A 157 15.77 -1.71 30.44
CA LYS A 157 16.91 -2.61 30.71
C LYS A 157 17.31 -3.42 29.48
N THR A 158 16.37 -3.92 28.68
CA THR A 158 16.72 -4.61 27.43
C THR A 158 17.44 -3.69 26.45
N LYS A 159 17.00 -2.44 26.30
CA LYS A 159 17.68 -1.45 25.44
C LYS A 159 19.08 -1.13 25.93
N TYR A 160 19.25 -0.96 27.24
CA TYR A 160 20.56 -0.75 27.85
C TYR A 160 21.50 -1.94 27.63
N VAL A 161 21.03 -3.18 27.85
CA VAL A 161 21.82 -4.39 27.61
C VAL A 161 22.27 -4.47 26.15
N ILE A 162 21.38 -4.18 25.20
CA ILE A 162 21.74 -4.17 23.77
C ILE A 162 22.76 -3.07 23.45
N GLU A 163 22.64 -1.87 24.04
CA GLU A 163 23.67 -0.83 23.89
C GLU A 163 25.05 -1.30 24.40
N GLN A 164 25.10 -2.08 25.48
CA GLN A 164 26.36 -2.66 25.99
C GLN A 164 26.87 -3.76 25.07
N MET A 165 26.02 -4.67 24.60
CA MET A 165 26.42 -5.72 23.64
C MET A 165 27.06 -5.13 22.38
N LEU A 166 26.46 -4.09 21.82
CA LEU A 166 26.98 -3.41 20.63
C LEU A 166 28.31 -2.69 20.92
N LYS A 167 28.47 -2.13 22.13
CA LYS A 167 29.73 -1.52 22.56
C LYS A 167 30.83 -2.56 22.71
N ASP A 168 30.51 -3.71 23.30
CA ASP A 168 31.45 -4.81 23.51
C ASP A 168 31.87 -5.44 22.17
N ILE A 169 30.95 -5.56 21.22
CA ILE A 169 31.26 -5.99 19.84
C ILE A 169 32.22 -5.01 19.15
N TYR A 170 31.94 -3.71 19.21
CA TYR A 170 32.86 -2.71 18.67
C TYR A 170 34.23 -2.72 19.37
N THR A 171 34.24 -2.95 20.69
CA THR A 171 35.48 -3.01 21.47
C THR A 171 36.31 -4.24 21.13
N SER A 172 35.67 -5.37 20.79
CA SER A 172 36.36 -6.60 20.38
C SER A 172 36.78 -6.60 18.91
N ASP A 173 36.06 -5.86 18.06
CA ASP A 173 36.29 -5.71 16.63
C ASP A 173 35.95 -4.27 16.21
N ASP A 174 36.98 -3.43 16.12
CA ASP A 174 36.84 -1.99 15.84
C ASP A 174 36.49 -1.67 14.39
N ALA A 175 36.24 -2.68 13.55
CA ALA A 175 35.66 -2.51 12.22
C ALA A 175 34.14 -2.29 12.25
N TRP A 176 33.47 -2.55 13.39
CA TRP A 176 32.03 -2.33 13.50
C TRP A 176 31.66 -0.85 13.48
N GLN A 177 30.63 -0.52 12.72
CA GLN A 177 30.02 0.80 12.62
C GLN A 177 28.66 0.79 13.29
N VAL A 178 28.63 1.21 14.55
CA VAL A 178 27.46 1.19 15.42
C VAL A 178 26.97 2.61 15.67
N ALA A 179 25.77 2.91 15.17
CA ALA A 179 25.02 4.09 15.54
C ALA A 179 23.89 3.72 16.52
N ILE A 180 23.94 4.27 17.73
CA ILE A 180 22.90 4.14 18.73
C ILE A 180 22.00 5.37 18.69
N LEU A 181 20.73 5.21 18.33
CA LEU A 181 19.79 6.31 18.28
C LEU A 181 18.80 6.22 19.44
N ARG A 182 18.92 7.14 20.40
CA ARG A 182 18.05 7.19 21.59
C ARG A 182 16.84 8.07 21.29
N TYR A 183 15.71 7.42 21.00
CA TYR A 183 14.46 8.12 20.68
C TYR A 183 13.78 8.63 21.94
N PHE A 184 13.14 9.79 21.82
CA PHE A 184 12.26 10.32 22.85
C PHE A 184 10.83 9.83 22.62
N ASN A 185 9.87 10.71 22.33
CA ASN A 185 8.47 10.32 22.18
C ASN A 185 7.99 10.53 20.73
N PRO A 186 8.19 9.55 19.83
CA PRO A 186 7.70 9.64 18.46
C PRO A 186 6.19 9.74 18.40
N ILE A 187 5.71 10.67 17.58
CA ILE A 187 4.30 10.98 17.32
C ILE A 187 4.07 11.34 15.86
N GLY A 188 2.80 11.49 15.46
CA GLY A 188 2.43 11.84 14.09
C GLY A 188 2.22 10.61 13.21
N ALA A 189 2.13 10.85 11.92
CA ALA A 189 1.97 9.81 10.90
C ALA A 189 2.62 10.29 9.60
N HIS A 190 2.61 9.46 8.56
CA HIS A 190 3.04 9.91 7.25
C HIS A 190 2.00 10.92 6.71
N PRO A 191 2.42 12.07 6.13
CA PRO A 191 1.51 13.14 5.72
C PRO A 191 0.51 12.72 4.62
N SER A 192 0.75 11.58 3.95
CA SER A 192 -0.23 11.02 3.02
C SER A 192 -1.53 10.57 3.71
N GLY A 193 -1.50 10.25 5.01
CA GLY A 193 -2.63 9.64 5.72
C GLY A 193 -2.75 8.13 5.52
N LEU A 194 -1.86 7.51 4.72
CA LEU A 194 -1.93 6.08 4.37
C LEU A 194 -1.15 5.16 5.32
N LEU A 195 -0.33 5.73 6.21
CA LEU A 195 0.54 5.00 7.12
C LEU A 195 0.69 5.77 8.43
N GLY A 196 0.48 5.10 9.56
CA GLY A 196 0.58 5.68 10.90
C GLY A 196 0.78 4.61 11.97
N GLU A 197 0.61 4.97 13.24
CA GLU A 197 0.66 4.00 14.33
C GLU A 197 -0.69 3.26 14.46
N ASP A 198 -0.66 1.94 14.28
CA ASP A 198 -1.80 1.06 14.52
C ASP A 198 -1.47 0.08 15.66
N PRO A 199 -1.68 0.49 16.93
CA PRO A 199 -1.36 -0.36 18.07
C PRO A 199 -2.37 -1.53 18.15
N LEU A 200 -1.87 -2.76 18.12
CA LEU A 200 -2.70 -3.93 18.38
C LEU A 200 -3.13 -3.91 19.87
N GLY A 201 -4.44 -3.83 20.10
CA GLY A 201 -5.04 -3.79 21.44
C GLY A 201 -5.23 -2.37 22.00
N ILE A 202 -5.03 -2.20 23.32
CA ILE A 202 -5.22 -0.92 24.00
C ILE A 202 -3.92 -0.12 23.89
N PRO A 203 -3.93 1.10 23.32
CA PRO A 203 -2.73 1.91 23.25
C PRO A 203 -2.20 2.28 24.64
N ASN A 204 -0.88 2.22 24.82
CA ASN A 204 -0.23 2.63 26.07
C ASN A 204 0.23 4.10 26.05
N ASN A 205 0.39 4.67 24.85
CA ASN A 205 0.90 6.01 24.58
C ASN A 205 -0.23 7.04 24.47
N LEU A 206 0.07 8.30 24.83
CA LEU A 206 -0.90 9.39 24.92
C LEU A 206 -1.69 9.61 23.62
N LEU A 207 -1.00 9.85 22.51
CA LEU A 207 -1.66 10.30 21.28
C LEU A 207 -2.47 9.21 20.55
N PRO A 208 -2.00 7.95 20.41
CA PRO A 208 -2.86 6.91 19.84
C PRO A 208 -4.09 6.60 20.71
N TYR A 209 -4.01 6.81 22.03
CA TYR A 209 -5.20 6.71 22.89
C TYR A 209 -6.16 7.87 22.64
N LEU A 210 -5.62 9.10 22.58
CA LEU A 210 -6.41 10.31 22.36
C LEU A 210 -7.06 10.33 20.96
N SER A 211 -6.39 9.78 19.94
CA SER A 211 -6.98 9.61 18.61
C SER A 211 -8.17 8.64 18.61
N GLN A 212 -8.09 7.54 19.37
CA GLN A 212 -9.23 6.63 19.57
C GLN A 212 -10.41 7.29 20.32
N VAL A 213 -10.14 8.20 21.26
CA VAL A 213 -11.19 9.03 21.89
C VAL A 213 -11.85 9.94 20.86
N ALA A 214 -11.06 10.59 20.00
CA ALA A 214 -11.58 11.51 18.99
C ALA A 214 -12.57 10.88 18.01
N ILE A 215 -12.42 9.60 17.70
CA ILE A 215 -13.32 8.82 16.82
C ILE A 215 -14.32 7.94 17.58
N GLY A 216 -14.44 8.12 18.90
CA GLY A 216 -15.45 7.42 19.71
C GLY A 216 -15.17 5.94 20.00
N ARG A 217 -13.96 5.43 19.69
CA ARG A 217 -13.54 4.07 20.11
C ARG A 217 -13.33 3.97 21.62
N ARG A 218 -13.15 5.11 22.29
CA ARG A 218 -12.96 5.24 23.74
C ARG A 218 -13.77 6.43 24.24
N GLU A 219 -14.28 6.32 25.46
CA GLU A 219 -15.13 7.33 26.07
C GLU A 219 -14.35 8.57 26.56
N THR A 220 -13.18 8.38 27.17
CA THR A 220 -12.40 9.48 27.78
C THR A 220 -10.91 9.13 27.88
N LEU A 221 -10.04 10.13 27.78
CA LEU A 221 -8.60 10.00 28.08
C LEU A 221 -8.36 10.04 29.60
N SER A 222 -7.45 9.20 30.11
CA SER A 222 -6.94 9.35 31.49
C SER A 222 -5.59 10.09 31.47
N ILE A 223 -5.53 11.24 32.13
CA ILE A 223 -4.31 12.04 32.34
C ILE A 223 -3.72 11.66 33.70
N TYR A 224 -2.49 11.17 33.72
CA TYR A 224 -1.88 10.56 34.90
C TYR A 224 -1.03 11.58 35.69
N GLY A 225 -1.64 12.14 36.73
CA GLY A 225 -1.06 13.11 37.65
C GLY A 225 -1.11 14.56 37.12
N ASP A 226 -1.47 15.46 38.02
CA ASP A 226 -1.56 16.92 37.86
C ASP A 226 -0.81 17.67 38.99
N ASP A 227 0.06 16.97 39.70
CA ASP A 227 0.81 17.45 40.86
C ASP A 227 2.34 17.37 40.66
N TYR A 228 2.80 17.13 39.42
CA TYR A 228 4.23 17.15 39.08
C TYR A 228 4.79 18.57 39.11
N ASP A 229 6.08 18.70 39.46
CA ASP A 229 6.81 19.99 39.45
C ASP A 229 7.10 20.48 38.02
N SER A 230 6.03 20.87 37.34
CA SER A 230 5.95 21.28 35.95
C SER A 230 4.99 22.48 35.85
N THR A 231 4.94 23.13 34.70
CA THR A 231 4.16 24.37 34.55
C THR A 231 2.65 24.22 34.71
N ASP A 232 2.11 23.00 34.51
CA ASP A 232 0.67 22.72 34.60
C ASP A 232 0.35 21.44 35.39
N GLY A 233 1.33 20.94 36.15
CA GLY A 233 1.17 19.76 36.98
C GLY A 233 1.34 18.42 36.25
N THR A 234 1.46 18.39 34.92
CA THR A 234 1.58 17.14 34.16
C THR A 234 3.02 16.80 33.71
N PRO A 235 3.37 15.51 33.51
CA PRO A 235 4.71 15.13 33.06
C PRO A 235 5.13 15.77 31.73
N ILE A 236 6.43 16.02 31.60
CA ILE A 236 7.06 16.64 30.42
C ILE A 236 7.76 15.57 29.57
N ARG A 237 7.50 15.58 28.27
CA ARG A 237 8.15 14.71 27.28
C ARG A 237 8.57 15.53 26.06
N ASP A 238 9.60 15.06 25.36
CA ASP A 238 10.01 15.59 24.05
C ASP A 238 9.34 14.80 22.92
N TYR A 239 8.30 15.40 22.36
CA TYR A 239 7.50 14.80 21.30
C TYR A 239 8.08 15.13 19.94
N ILE A 240 8.50 14.10 19.20
CA ILE A 240 9.17 14.23 17.90
C ILE A 240 8.29 13.64 16.80
N HIS A 241 8.20 14.32 15.66
CA HIS A 241 7.48 13.80 14.49
C HIS A 241 8.17 12.52 13.97
N VAL A 242 7.39 11.48 13.67
CA VAL A 242 7.91 10.18 13.21
C VAL A 242 8.70 10.28 11.90
N VAL A 243 8.33 11.21 11.01
CA VAL A 243 9.08 11.50 9.78
C VAL A 243 10.43 12.18 10.08
N ASP A 244 10.50 13.12 11.04
CA ASP A 244 11.80 13.66 11.47
C ASP A 244 12.69 12.56 12.04
N LEU A 245 12.09 11.69 12.86
CA LEU A 245 12.79 10.55 13.42
C LEU A 245 13.31 9.61 12.33
N ALA A 246 12.50 9.29 11.32
CA ALA A 246 12.90 8.50 10.16
C ALA A 246 14.07 9.14 9.40
N LYS A 247 14.01 10.45 9.14
CA LYS A 247 15.13 11.20 8.53
C LYS A 247 16.41 11.17 9.38
N GLY A 248 16.29 11.07 10.71
CA GLY A 248 17.42 10.90 11.62
C GLY A 248 18.20 9.61 11.37
N HIS A 249 17.53 8.55 10.91
CA HIS A 249 18.19 7.31 10.52
C HIS A 249 18.98 7.45 9.22
N ILE A 250 18.45 8.20 8.27
CA ILE A 250 19.14 8.51 7.01
C ILE A 250 20.41 9.30 7.31
N ALA A 251 20.32 10.28 8.22
CA ALA A 251 21.47 11.06 8.68
C ALA A 251 22.52 10.17 9.38
N ALA A 252 22.10 9.25 10.25
CA ALA A 252 22.99 8.29 10.90
C ALA A 252 23.69 7.36 9.89
N LEU A 253 22.94 6.79 8.94
CA LEU A 253 23.51 5.94 7.88
C LEU A 253 24.51 6.72 7.01
N ASN A 254 24.16 7.95 6.61
CA ASN A 254 25.06 8.81 5.85
C ASN A 254 26.34 9.14 6.65
N TYR A 255 26.22 9.37 7.96
CA TYR A 255 27.36 9.57 8.84
C TYR A 255 28.27 8.34 8.84
N LEU A 256 27.73 7.13 9.07
CA LEU A 256 28.51 5.88 9.05
C LEU A 256 29.17 5.64 7.68
N LYS A 257 28.42 5.84 6.59
CA LYS A 257 28.95 5.71 5.22
C LYS A 257 30.15 6.63 4.96
N ASN A 258 30.15 7.84 5.53
CA ASN A 258 31.25 8.80 5.37
C ASN A 258 32.50 8.45 6.18
N LEU A 259 32.41 7.50 7.13
CA LEU A 259 33.57 6.97 7.85
C LEU A 259 34.37 5.96 7.02
N GLN A 260 33.86 5.58 5.84
CA GLN A 260 34.43 4.54 4.98
C GLN A 260 34.52 3.22 5.74
N ASP A 261 35.73 2.70 5.96
CA ASP A 261 35.99 1.44 6.67
C ASP A 261 36.42 1.65 8.13
N LYS A 262 36.40 2.89 8.63
CA LYS A 262 36.67 3.15 10.06
C LYS A 262 35.44 2.76 10.86
N GLY A 263 35.60 1.89 11.85
CA GLY A 263 34.52 1.62 12.78
C GLY A 263 34.27 2.76 13.75
N LEU A 264 33.15 2.65 14.44
CA LEU A 264 32.63 3.63 15.37
C LEU A 264 31.67 2.93 16.33
N TYR A 265 31.71 3.32 17.60
CA TYR A 265 30.55 3.24 18.47
C TYR A 265 30.16 4.64 18.89
N ARG A 266 28.93 5.06 18.58
CA ARG A 266 28.47 6.39 18.95
C ARG A 266 26.96 6.46 19.13
N GLU A 267 26.56 7.19 20.18
CA GLU A 267 25.18 7.44 20.53
C GLU A 267 24.75 8.89 20.28
N TRP A 268 23.49 9.04 19.83
CA TRP A 268 22.84 10.33 19.61
C TRP A 268 21.40 10.32 20.15
N ASN A 269 21.00 11.43 20.75
CA ASN A 269 19.61 11.71 21.06
C ASN A 269 18.87 12.21 19.82
N LEU A 270 17.76 11.55 19.49
CA LEU A 270 16.82 12.03 18.48
C LEU A 270 15.56 12.56 19.17
N GLY A 271 15.53 13.87 19.36
CA GLY A 271 14.45 14.63 19.95
C GLY A 271 14.46 16.07 19.43
N THR A 272 13.41 16.82 19.71
CA THR A 272 13.25 18.21 19.26
C THR A 272 14.04 19.20 20.14
N GLY A 273 14.39 18.80 21.36
CA GLY A 273 14.93 19.68 22.38
C GLY A 273 13.87 20.52 23.11
N LYS A 274 12.59 20.31 22.80
CA LYS A 274 11.46 21.02 23.39
C LYS A 274 10.62 20.08 24.24
N GLY A 275 10.67 20.27 25.56
CA GLY A 275 9.79 19.58 26.48
C GLY A 275 8.38 20.15 26.39
N SER A 276 7.38 19.27 26.24
CA SER A 276 5.97 19.64 26.30
C SER A 276 5.24 18.85 27.36
N THR A 277 4.32 19.53 28.04
CA THR A 277 3.43 18.92 29.04
C THR A 277 2.33 18.10 28.36
N VAL A 278 1.64 17.26 29.13
CA VAL A 278 0.52 16.46 28.62
C VAL A 278 -0.61 17.38 28.14
N PHE A 279 -0.92 18.45 28.87
CA PHE A 279 -1.97 19.39 28.46
C PHE A 279 -1.60 20.18 27.20
N GLN A 280 -0.33 20.55 27.00
CA GLN A 280 0.10 21.18 25.76
C GLN A 280 -0.15 20.30 24.54
N VAL A 281 0.19 19.00 24.62
CA VAL A 281 -0.07 18.05 23.53
C VAL A 281 -1.56 17.76 23.35
N TYR A 282 -2.31 17.63 24.45
CA TYR A 282 -3.76 17.48 24.41
C TYR A 282 -4.43 18.66 23.67
N ASN A 283 -4.03 19.90 24.00
CA ASN A 283 -4.56 21.10 23.37
C ASN A 283 -4.19 21.17 21.88
N ALA A 284 -2.94 20.83 21.53
CA ALA A 284 -2.51 20.78 20.13
C ALA A 284 -3.32 19.75 19.32
N PHE A 285 -3.62 18.59 19.91
CA PHE A 285 -4.43 17.58 19.25
C PHE A 285 -5.91 17.98 19.15
N CYS A 286 -6.52 18.55 20.20
CA CYS A 286 -7.89 19.08 20.14
C CYS A 286 -8.03 20.16 19.06
N LYS A 287 -7.01 21.01 18.90
CA LYS A 287 -6.95 21.99 17.80
C LYS A 287 -6.92 21.33 16.42
N ALA A 288 -6.16 20.24 16.24
CA ALA A 288 -6.13 19.49 14.99
C ALA A 288 -7.48 18.80 14.69
N VAL A 289 -8.15 18.28 15.72
CA VAL A 289 -9.48 17.64 15.61
C VAL A 289 -10.58 18.68 15.38
N GLY A 290 -10.39 19.92 15.83
CA GLY A 290 -11.35 21.02 15.73
C GLY A 290 -12.39 21.04 16.86
N ARG A 291 -12.19 20.28 17.94
CA ARG A 291 -13.05 20.27 19.15
C ARG A 291 -12.29 19.73 20.36
N ASP A 292 -12.78 20.05 21.55
CA ASP A 292 -12.28 19.49 22.80
C ASP A 292 -12.66 18.02 22.95
N LEU A 293 -11.75 17.25 23.57
CA LEU A 293 -11.92 15.81 23.78
C LEU A 293 -12.10 15.49 25.26
N PRO A 294 -12.97 14.54 25.65
CA PRO A 294 -13.17 14.21 27.06
C PRO A 294 -11.88 13.64 27.68
N TYR A 295 -11.53 14.14 28.87
CA TYR A 295 -10.46 13.60 29.70
C TYR A 295 -10.85 13.56 31.18
N LYS A 296 -10.12 12.77 31.96
CA LYS A 296 -10.14 12.79 33.43
C LYS A 296 -8.71 12.76 33.97
N VAL A 297 -8.46 13.56 35.00
CA VAL A 297 -7.21 13.48 35.75
C VAL A 297 -7.31 12.32 36.74
N VAL A 298 -6.28 11.48 36.79
CA VAL A 298 -6.15 10.34 37.71
C VAL A 298 -4.80 10.41 38.43
N GLY A 299 -4.58 9.55 39.42
CA GLY A 299 -3.29 9.47 40.10
C GLY A 299 -2.12 9.15 39.16
N ARG A 300 -0.90 9.46 39.61
CA ARG A 300 0.33 9.20 38.86
C ARG A 300 0.45 7.73 38.45
N ARG A 301 0.98 7.49 37.25
CA ARG A 301 1.31 6.15 36.78
C ARG A 301 2.67 5.75 37.36
N GLN A 302 2.76 4.56 37.93
CA GLN A 302 4.04 4.04 38.46
C GLN A 302 5.10 3.98 37.35
N GLY A 303 6.26 4.56 37.62
CA GLY A 303 7.40 4.60 36.69
C GLY A 303 7.42 5.79 35.74
N ASP A 304 6.40 6.65 35.73
CA ASP A 304 6.48 7.93 35.01
C ASP A 304 7.44 8.88 35.72
N VAL A 305 8.32 9.50 34.91
CA VAL A 305 9.30 10.49 35.38
C VAL A 305 8.79 11.91 35.07
N LEU A 306 9.31 12.89 35.79
CA LEU A 306 8.92 14.30 35.62
C LEU A 306 9.21 14.81 34.22
N ASN A 307 10.45 14.70 33.74
CA ASN A 307 10.88 15.36 32.50
C ASN A 307 11.84 14.47 31.69
N LEU A 308 11.49 14.23 30.43
CA LEU A 308 12.34 13.57 29.43
C LEU A 308 12.48 14.49 28.21
N THR A 309 13.28 15.55 28.34
CA THR A 309 13.59 16.46 27.23
C THR A 309 14.98 16.17 26.67
N ALA A 310 15.13 16.07 25.35
CA ALA A 310 16.42 15.76 24.73
C ALA A 310 17.35 16.97 24.73
N LYS A 311 18.65 16.77 24.95
CA LYS A 311 19.66 17.70 24.41
C LYS A 311 20.10 17.14 23.06
N SER A 312 19.62 17.74 21.97
CA SER A 312 19.82 17.26 20.59
C SER A 312 21.00 17.90 19.85
N ASN A 313 21.83 18.70 20.54
CA ASN A 313 22.97 19.40 19.92
C ASN A 313 23.94 18.44 19.21
N ARG A 314 24.23 17.27 19.79
CA ARG A 314 25.18 16.31 19.19
C ARG A 314 24.69 15.82 17.83
N ALA A 315 23.41 15.46 17.72
CA ALA A 315 22.81 15.06 16.45
C ALA A 315 22.83 16.21 15.42
N HIS A 316 22.57 17.44 15.88
CA HIS A 316 22.66 18.62 15.03
C HIS A 316 24.08 18.89 14.51
N GLU A 317 25.08 18.82 15.38
CA GLU A 317 26.47 19.14 15.07
C GLU A 317 27.13 18.05 14.22
N GLU A 318 26.87 16.79 14.52
CA GLU A 318 27.58 15.65 13.91
C GLU A 318 26.80 15.03 12.75
N LEU A 319 25.52 14.68 12.96
CA LEU A 319 24.69 14.06 11.92
C LEU A 319 24.13 15.09 10.92
N LYS A 320 24.29 16.39 11.22
CA LYS A 320 23.66 17.48 10.46
C LYS A 320 22.13 17.35 10.39
N TRP A 321 21.55 16.79 11.44
CA TRP A 321 20.12 16.53 11.53
C TRP A 321 19.47 17.33 12.67
N LYS A 322 18.26 17.81 12.45
CA LYS A 322 17.40 18.42 13.47
C LYS A 322 15.95 18.12 13.14
N ALA A 323 15.08 18.08 14.15
CA ALA A 323 13.65 18.00 13.91
C ALA A 323 13.15 19.31 13.27
N GLU A 324 12.32 19.19 12.23
CA GLU A 324 11.78 20.30 11.46
C GLU A 324 10.28 20.50 11.69
N PHE A 325 9.55 19.43 12.01
CA PHE A 325 8.11 19.46 12.26
C PHE A 325 7.79 19.86 13.70
N SER A 326 6.69 20.59 13.86
CA SER A 326 6.15 20.94 15.17
C SER A 326 5.22 19.86 15.74
N ILE A 327 4.76 20.05 16.99
CA ILE A 327 3.74 19.19 17.59
C ILE A 327 2.41 19.34 16.84
N GLU A 328 2.09 20.55 16.36
CA GLU A 328 0.90 20.80 15.56
C GLU A 328 0.94 20.04 14.23
N ASP A 329 2.11 19.99 13.56
CA ASP A 329 2.29 19.16 12.36
C ASP A 329 2.02 17.69 12.66
N ALA A 330 2.61 17.17 13.75
CA ALA A 330 2.40 15.79 14.17
C ALA A 330 0.94 15.50 14.51
N CYS A 331 0.25 16.41 15.19
CA CYS A 331 -1.16 16.27 15.51
C CYS A 331 -2.03 16.30 14.25
N ARG A 332 -1.73 17.18 13.28
CA ARG A 332 -2.42 17.23 11.97
C ARG A 332 -2.25 15.92 11.21
N ASP A 333 -1.02 15.44 11.07
CA ASP A 333 -0.73 14.25 10.27
C ASP A 333 -1.29 12.99 10.95
N LEU A 334 -1.22 12.90 12.28
CA LEU A 334 -1.90 11.87 13.06
C LEU A 334 -3.42 11.93 12.88
N TRP A 335 -4.02 13.12 12.89
CA TRP A 335 -5.46 13.26 12.71
C TRP A 335 -5.91 12.84 11.31
N LYS A 336 -5.12 13.15 10.28
CA LYS A 336 -5.34 12.66 8.92
C LYS A 336 -5.30 11.14 8.86
N TRP A 337 -4.26 10.50 9.40
CA TRP A 337 -4.19 9.04 9.51
C TRP A 337 -5.41 8.46 10.25
N THR A 338 -5.81 9.08 11.36
CA THR A 338 -6.90 8.62 12.22
C THR A 338 -8.26 8.71 11.52
N THR A 339 -8.50 9.78 10.77
CA THR A 339 -9.77 9.97 10.04
C THR A 339 -9.87 9.10 8.81
N GLU A 340 -8.76 8.88 8.10
CA GLU A 340 -8.71 7.99 6.94
C GLU A 340 -8.71 6.50 7.35
N ASN A 341 -8.25 6.17 8.56
CA ASN A 341 -8.08 4.80 9.05
C ASN A 341 -8.53 4.68 10.53
N PRO A 342 -9.82 4.89 10.85
CA PRO A 342 -10.29 4.97 12.24
C PRO A 342 -10.06 3.69 13.05
N PHE A 343 -10.05 2.55 12.39
CA PHE A 343 -9.79 1.24 13.01
C PHE A 343 -8.39 0.70 12.68
N GLY A 344 -7.47 1.56 12.23
CA GLY A 344 -6.17 1.14 11.76
C GLY A 344 -6.27 0.47 10.39
N PHE A 345 -5.49 -0.59 10.18
CA PHE A 345 -5.57 -1.37 8.95
C PHE A 345 -6.76 -2.34 8.91
N GLU A 346 -7.37 -2.65 10.06
CA GLU A 346 -8.56 -3.50 10.13
C GLU A 346 -9.81 -2.76 9.65
N ILE A 347 -10.55 -3.39 8.74
CA ILE A 347 -11.80 -2.85 8.19
C ILE A 347 -12.88 -3.93 8.27
N LYS A 348 -13.95 -3.65 9.01
CA LYS A 348 -15.09 -4.57 9.13
C LYS A 348 -15.72 -4.81 7.76
N GLY A 349 -15.95 -6.08 7.40
CA GLY A 349 -16.51 -6.48 6.10
C GLY A 349 -15.46 -6.66 5.00
N TYR A 350 -14.19 -6.38 5.30
CA TYR A 350 -13.04 -6.65 4.44
C TYR A 350 -12.13 -7.68 5.10
N LYS A 351 -11.61 -8.62 4.31
CA LYS A 351 -10.56 -9.55 4.72
C LYS A 351 -9.64 -9.82 3.55
N TRP A 352 -8.41 -10.22 3.83
CA TRP A 352 -7.52 -10.73 2.80
C TRP A 352 -6.84 -12.02 3.23
N GLN A 353 -6.43 -12.81 2.24
CA GLN A 353 -5.61 -14.01 2.44
C GLN A 353 -4.52 -14.10 1.36
N LYS A 354 -3.45 -14.84 1.64
CA LYS A 354 -2.43 -15.12 0.62
C LYS A 354 -3.08 -15.90 -0.53
N PHE A 355 -2.73 -15.53 -1.76
CA PHE A 355 -3.19 -16.24 -2.96
C PHE A 355 -1.99 -16.87 -3.68
N ASP A 356 -0.95 -16.09 -3.89
CA ASP A 356 0.36 -16.52 -4.39
C ASP A 356 1.48 -15.67 -3.76
N GLY A 357 1.69 -15.90 -2.46
CA GLY A 357 2.57 -15.06 -1.64
C GLY A 357 1.84 -13.88 -1.00
N LEU A 358 2.61 -12.93 -0.45
CA LEU A 358 2.09 -11.75 0.24
C LEU A 358 1.91 -10.56 -0.71
N GLN A 359 2.67 -10.51 -1.79
CA GLN A 359 2.56 -9.57 -2.89
C GLN A 359 1.35 -9.86 -3.79
N ASN A 360 0.80 -11.08 -3.73
CA ASN A 360 -0.40 -11.46 -4.44
C ASN A 360 -1.43 -12.10 -3.50
N ARG A 361 -2.36 -11.27 -3.02
CA ARG A 361 -3.39 -11.63 -2.05
C ARG A 361 -4.76 -11.62 -2.70
N LEU A 362 -5.68 -12.37 -2.11
CA LEU A 362 -7.10 -12.32 -2.42
C LEU A 362 -7.80 -11.43 -1.38
N HIS A 363 -8.58 -10.47 -1.85
CA HIS A 363 -9.22 -9.40 -1.09
C HIS A 363 -10.72 -9.57 -1.17
N ALA A 364 -11.36 -10.02 -0.10
CA ALA A 364 -12.79 -10.28 -0.05
C ALA A 364 -13.53 -9.13 0.65
N ILE A 365 -14.57 -8.63 0.00
CA ILE A 365 -15.50 -7.62 0.51
C ILE A 365 -16.88 -8.26 0.63
N GLN A 366 -17.53 -8.00 1.77
CA GLN A 366 -18.95 -8.30 1.99
C GLN A 366 -19.69 -6.98 2.22
N ASN A 367 -20.62 -6.64 1.33
CA ASN A 367 -21.53 -5.51 1.50
C ASN A 367 -22.97 -5.91 1.19
N LYS A 368 -23.79 -6.09 2.24
CA LYS A 368 -25.16 -6.65 2.15
C LYS A 368 -25.21 -7.92 1.31
N ASP A 369 -25.91 -7.92 0.18
CA ASP A 369 -26.10 -9.07 -0.71
C ASP A 369 -24.96 -9.23 -1.73
N LEU A 370 -24.05 -8.25 -1.81
CA LEU A 370 -22.92 -8.28 -2.75
C LEU A 370 -21.63 -8.71 -2.05
N GLN A 371 -21.02 -9.76 -2.57
CA GLN A 371 -19.67 -10.21 -2.22
C GLN A 371 -18.76 -10.08 -3.42
N VAL A 372 -17.58 -9.53 -3.23
CA VAL A 372 -16.62 -9.35 -4.32
C VAL A 372 -15.23 -9.73 -3.84
N ASN A 373 -14.55 -10.53 -4.65
CA ASN A 373 -13.16 -10.88 -4.42
C ASN A 373 -12.28 -10.20 -5.47
N PHE A 374 -11.21 -9.55 -5.01
CA PHE A 374 -10.19 -8.94 -5.86
C PHE A 374 -8.83 -9.59 -5.63
N CYS A 375 -7.91 -9.44 -6.57
CA CYS A 375 -6.57 -9.97 -6.47
C CYS A 375 -5.54 -8.93 -6.94
N ASN A 376 -4.36 -8.87 -6.29
CA ASN A 376 -3.31 -7.92 -6.69
C ASN A 376 -2.89 -8.13 -8.14
N ARG A 377 -2.78 -9.38 -8.58
CA ARG A 377 -2.48 -9.69 -9.99
C ARG A 377 -3.54 -9.08 -10.90
N GLY A 378 -3.13 -8.19 -11.79
CA GLY A 378 -3.99 -7.47 -12.72
C GLY A 378 -5.09 -6.62 -12.07
N ALA A 379 -4.99 -6.35 -10.77
CA ALA A 379 -6.09 -5.79 -9.97
C ALA A 379 -7.43 -6.50 -10.30
N LEU A 380 -7.40 -7.81 -10.50
CA LEU A 380 -8.51 -8.54 -11.13
C LEU A 380 -9.69 -8.73 -10.17
N ILE A 381 -10.89 -8.83 -10.74
CA ILE A 381 -12.10 -9.30 -10.07
C ILE A 381 -12.10 -10.82 -10.19
N GLN A 382 -11.86 -11.52 -9.08
CA GLN A 382 -11.81 -12.98 -9.04
C GLN A 382 -13.21 -13.59 -8.99
N ASP A 383 -14.12 -12.95 -8.27
CA ASP A 383 -15.50 -13.41 -8.09
C ASP A 383 -16.41 -12.23 -7.76
N ILE A 384 -17.65 -12.33 -8.22
CA ILE A 384 -18.77 -11.48 -7.83
C ILE A 384 -19.90 -12.44 -7.49
N LYS A 385 -20.38 -12.38 -6.25
CA LYS A 385 -21.55 -13.12 -5.80
C LYS A 385 -22.64 -12.13 -5.37
N PHE A 386 -23.81 -12.22 -5.98
CA PHE A 386 -24.96 -11.39 -5.64
C PHE A 386 -26.11 -12.28 -5.16
N GLY A 387 -26.53 -12.09 -3.91
CA GLY A 387 -27.33 -13.08 -3.19
C GLY A 387 -26.55 -14.40 -3.06
N ASP A 388 -27.12 -15.48 -3.60
CA ASP A 388 -26.50 -16.81 -3.59
C ASP A 388 -25.80 -17.19 -4.92
N GLN A 389 -25.87 -16.33 -5.94
CA GLN A 389 -25.40 -16.63 -7.29
C GLN A 389 -24.05 -15.96 -7.60
N HIS A 390 -23.09 -16.75 -8.06
CA HIS A 390 -21.86 -16.27 -8.69
C HIS A 390 -22.17 -15.78 -10.11
N VAL A 391 -21.75 -14.56 -10.45
CA VAL A 391 -22.13 -13.92 -11.72
C VAL A 391 -20.96 -13.70 -12.67
N VAL A 392 -19.75 -14.16 -12.32
CA VAL A 392 -18.57 -14.10 -13.19
C VAL A 392 -17.80 -15.42 -13.23
N CYS A 393 -17.10 -15.66 -14.34
CA CYS A 393 -16.09 -16.71 -14.45
C CYS A 393 -14.78 -16.24 -13.80
N GLY A 394 -14.12 -17.13 -13.05
CA GLY A 394 -12.85 -16.87 -12.42
C GLY A 394 -12.26 -18.14 -11.82
N PHE A 395 -10.95 -18.19 -11.61
CA PHE A 395 -10.30 -19.34 -11.01
C PHE A 395 -10.20 -19.22 -9.48
N ASP A 396 -10.30 -20.34 -8.80
CA ASP A 396 -10.05 -20.47 -7.36
C ASP A 396 -8.55 -20.48 -7.01
N ASN A 397 -7.66 -20.75 -7.97
CA ASN A 397 -6.22 -20.84 -7.73
C ASN A 397 -5.44 -19.80 -8.54
N ALA A 398 -4.49 -19.13 -7.89
CA ALA A 398 -3.65 -18.12 -8.50
C ALA A 398 -2.83 -18.62 -9.70
N LYS A 399 -2.43 -19.89 -9.67
CA LYS A 399 -1.65 -20.52 -10.74
C LYS A 399 -2.43 -20.60 -12.06
N ASP A 400 -3.75 -20.72 -12.01
CA ASP A 400 -4.59 -20.91 -13.19
C ASP A 400 -4.69 -19.58 -13.98
N TYR A 401 -4.65 -18.44 -13.28
CA TYR A 401 -4.52 -17.11 -13.88
C TYR A 401 -3.17 -16.87 -14.59
N LYS A 402 -2.19 -17.75 -14.42
CA LYS A 402 -0.88 -17.68 -15.10
C LYS A 402 -0.80 -18.59 -16.32
N LEU A 403 -1.82 -19.39 -16.59
CA LEU A 403 -1.86 -20.26 -17.76
C LEU A 403 -2.10 -19.43 -19.03
N ASN A 404 -1.45 -19.80 -20.12
CA ASN A 404 -1.68 -19.15 -21.43
C ASN A 404 -3.10 -19.39 -21.97
N THR A 405 -3.84 -20.35 -21.41
CA THR A 405 -5.24 -20.62 -21.72
C THR A 405 -6.21 -19.73 -20.94
N ASN A 406 -5.74 -18.94 -19.97
CA ASN A 406 -6.58 -17.96 -19.29
C ASN A 406 -7.00 -16.87 -20.29
N PRO A 407 -8.29 -16.70 -20.59
CA PRO A 407 -8.77 -15.71 -21.55
C PRO A 407 -8.91 -14.32 -20.92
N TYR A 408 -7.99 -13.95 -20.01
CA TYR A 408 -7.98 -12.69 -19.25
C TYR A 408 -9.07 -12.53 -18.17
N PHE A 409 -9.55 -13.62 -17.55
CA PHE A 409 -10.66 -13.55 -16.59
C PHE A 409 -10.51 -12.45 -15.53
N GLY A 410 -11.47 -11.52 -15.55
CA GLY A 410 -11.66 -10.50 -14.52
C GLY A 410 -10.57 -9.43 -14.44
N THR A 411 -9.58 -9.46 -15.34
CA THR A 411 -8.37 -8.67 -15.19
C THR A 411 -8.54 -7.23 -15.65
N THR A 412 -7.75 -6.32 -15.08
CA THR A 412 -7.53 -5.02 -15.72
C THR A 412 -6.61 -5.23 -16.92
N VAL A 413 -7.11 -4.87 -18.10
CA VAL A 413 -6.32 -4.89 -19.33
C VAL A 413 -5.60 -3.56 -19.48
N GLY A 414 -4.30 -3.61 -19.77
CA GLY A 414 -3.48 -2.44 -20.03
C GLY A 414 -2.08 -2.82 -20.54
N ARG A 415 -1.32 -1.88 -21.13
CA ARG A 415 -1.68 -0.46 -21.31
C ARG A 415 -2.76 -0.20 -22.35
N TYR A 416 -3.00 -1.15 -23.27
CA TYR A 416 -3.90 -0.95 -24.40
C TYR A 416 -4.80 -2.16 -24.62
N ALA A 417 -6.10 -1.98 -24.41
CA ALA A 417 -7.13 -2.98 -24.62
C ALA A 417 -7.40 -3.23 -26.11
N ASN A 418 -7.79 -4.46 -26.42
CA ASN A 418 -8.01 -4.96 -27.78
C ASN A 418 -6.73 -4.90 -28.63
N ARG A 419 -6.89 -4.96 -29.96
CA ARG A 419 -5.79 -5.12 -30.92
C ARG A 419 -5.14 -3.78 -31.27
N ILE A 420 -3.82 -3.84 -31.46
CA ILE A 420 -3.01 -2.88 -32.20
C ILE A 420 -2.47 -3.60 -33.44
N LYS A 421 -2.80 -3.06 -34.61
CA LYS A 421 -2.45 -3.63 -35.91
C LYS A 421 -0.94 -3.80 -36.05
N ASN A 422 -0.51 -4.96 -36.52
CA ASN A 422 0.90 -5.32 -36.76
C ASN A 422 1.80 -5.23 -35.50
N GLY A 423 1.24 -5.00 -34.31
CA GLY A 423 2.00 -4.75 -33.10
C GLY A 423 2.97 -3.58 -33.25
N GLU A 424 2.59 -2.50 -33.93
CA GLU A 424 3.41 -1.30 -34.03
C GLU A 424 2.53 -0.06 -34.12
N PHE A 425 3.06 1.11 -33.76
CA PHE A 425 2.37 2.39 -33.96
C PHE A 425 3.38 3.53 -34.09
N ALA A 426 2.95 4.66 -34.62
CA ALA A 426 3.74 5.88 -34.68
C ALA A 426 3.26 6.90 -33.64
N LEU A 427 4.20 7.50 -32.91
CA LEU A 427 3.93 8.55 -31.93
C LEU A 427 5.08 9.55 -31.92
N ASP A 428 4.76 10.83 -32.05
CA ASP A 428 5.71 11.95 -32.06
C ASP A 428 6.91 11.76 -33.01
N GLY A 429 6.66 11.20 -34.20
CA GLY A 429 7.67 10.98 -35.23
C GLY A 429 8.55 9.73 -35.04
N ALA A 430 8.35 8.97 -33.96
CA ALA A 430 8.98 7.67 -33.73
C ALA A 430 8.01 6.53 -34.01
N THR A 431 8.54 5.39 -34.45
CA THR A 431 7.78 4.13 -34.58
C THR A 431 8.15 3.21 -33.42
N TYR A 432 7.14 2.75 -32.70
CA TYR A 432 7.26 1.82 -31.59
C TYR A 432 6.80 0.44 -32.05
N LYS A 433 7.60 -0.58 -31.75
CA LYS A 433 7.25 -1.99 -31.99
C LYS A 433 6.87 -2.62 -30.68
N LEU A 434 5.70 -3.20 -30.65
CA LEU A 434 5.11 -3.89 -29.52
C LEU A 434 5.29 -5.39 -29.66
N THR A 435 5.26 -6.10 -28.53
CA THR A 435 5.26 -7.55 -28.55
C THR A 435 3.97 -8.07 -29.17
N GLN A 436 4.08 -8.81 -30.27
CA GLN A 436 2.96 -9.49 -30.90
C GLN A 436 2.61 -10.76 -30.12
N ASN A 437 1.32 -10.95 -29.81
CA ASN A 437 0.82 -12.10 -29.05
C ASN A 437 -0.47 -12.68 -29.64
N GLU A 438 -1.02 -12.11 -30.72
CA GLU A 438 -2.14 -12.67 -31.46
C GLU A 438 -1.91 -12.50 -32.97
N GLY A 439 -1.42 -13.55 -33.63
CA GLY A 439 -1.02 -13.46 -35.03
C GLY A 439 0.06 -12.39 -35.21
N ASN A 440 -0.19 -11.43 -36.11
CA ASN A 440 0.70 -10.27 -36.32
C ASN A 440 0.37 -9.09 -35.39
N ASN A 441 -0.65 -9.18 -34.55
CA ASN A 441 -1.14 -8.06 -33.76
C ASN A 441 -0.69 -8.14 -32.30
N THR A 442 -0.68 -7.00 -31.63
CA THR A 442 -0.60 -6.93 -30.17
C THR A 442 -2.00 -6.82 -29.61
N LEU A 443 -2.39 -7.77 -28.77
CA LEU A 443 -3.67 -7.87 -28.11
C LEU A 443 -3.50 -7.62 -26.60
N HIS A 444 -4.36 -6.76 -26.03
CA HIS A 444 -4.50 -6.57 -24.58
C HIS A 444 -3.19 -6.22 -23.85
N GLY A 445 -2.36 -5.37 -24.46
CA GLY A 445 -1.10 -4.90 -23.86
C GLY A 445 0.10 -5.83 -24.06
N GLY A 446 -0.04 -6.96 -24.76
CA GLY A 446 1.09 -7.80 -25.16
C GLY A 446 1.43 -8.92 -24.19
N SER A 447 2.70 -9.30 -24.16
CA SER A 447 3.15 -10.52 -23.47
C SER A 447 3.29 -10.37 -21.97
N ASN A 448 3.47 -9.15 -21.48
CA ASN A 448 3.63 -8.72 -20.09
C ASN A 448 2.68 -7.54 -19.76
N GLY A 449 1.47 -7.58 -20.33
CA GLY A 449 0.38 -6.66 -20.02
C GLY A 449 -0.04 -6.70 -18.55
N PHE A 450 -0.99 -5.84 -18.18
CA PHE A 450 -1.40 -5.67 -16.78
C PHE A 450 -1.95 -6.95 -16.15
N ASP A 451 -2.50 -7.86 -16.96
CA ASP A 451 -2.97 -9.18 -16.53
C ASP A 451 -1.90 -10.05 -15.84
N LYS A 452 -0.63 -9.75 -16.12
CA LYS A 452 0.53 -10.49 -15.59
C LYS A 452 1.24 -9.80 -14.45
N GLN A 453 0.91 -8.54 -14.18
CA GLN A 453 1.61 -7.74 -13.19
C GLN A 453 0.88 -7.77 -11.85
N ASN A 454 1.63 -7.71 -10.74
CA ASN A 454 1.04 -7.55 -9.41
C ASN A 454 0.93 -6.05 -9.11
N PHE A 455 -0.29 -5.58 -8.88
CA PHE A 455 -0.54 -4.21 -8.46
C PHE A 455 -0.25 -4.06 -6.96
N PHE A 456 0.32 -2.93 -6.58
CA PHE A 456 0.48 -2.50 -5.20
C PHE A 456 -0.88 -2.27 -4.53
N GLY A 457 -0.90 -2.43 -3.20
CA GLY A 457 -2.09 -2.25 -2.37
C GLY A 457 -2.87 -3.56 -2.14
N PRO A 458 -4.22 -3.51 -2.12
CA PRO A 458 -5.04 -2.33 -2.26
C PRO A 458 -4.96 -1.42 -1.02
N VAL A 459 -5.16 -0.13 -1.25
CA VAL A 459 -5.60 0.80 -0.20
C VAL A 459 -7.11 0.65 -0.07
N VAL A 460 -7.55 0.04 1.03
CA VAL A 460 -8.98 -0.16 1.32
C VAL A 460 -9.47 0.93 2.28
N LYS A 461 -10.68 1.45 2.04
CA LYS A 461 -11.42 2.32 2.96
C LYS A 461 -12.88 1.88 3.02
N HIS A 462 -13.57 2.19 4.12
CA HIS A 462 -15.00 1.96 4.28
C HIS A 462 -15.64 3.18 4.96
N SER A 463 -16.56 3.83 4.27
CA SER A 463 -17.28 5.01 4.74
C SER A 463 -18.67 5.05 4.12
N ASP A 464 -19.67 5.50 4.87
CA ASP A 464 -21.04 5.69 4.39
C ASP A 464 -21.65 4.45 3.69
N GLY A 465 -21.32 3.25 4.17
CA GLY A 465 -21.80 1.97 3.63
C GLY A 465 -21.14 1.56 2.31
N LYS A 466 -20.07 2.23 1.90
CA LYS A 466 -19.33 1.97 0.65
C LYS A 466 -17.89 1.57 0.94
N PHE A 467 -17.42 0.53 0.26
CA PHE A 467 -16.00 0.19 0.26
C PHE A 467 -15.32 0.83 -0.94
N THR A 468 -14.09 1.32 -0.75
CA THR A 468 -13.20 1.67 -1.86
C THR A 468 -11.92 0.85 -1.76
N LEU A 469 -11.42 0.36 -2.90
CA LEU A 469 -10.17 -0.38 -3.02
C LEU A 469 -9.35 0.21 -4.15
N GLU A 470 -8.23 0.84 -3.82
CA GLU A 470 -7.30 1.39 -4.82
C GLU A 470 -6.10 0.46 -4.99
N PHE A 471 -5.96 -0.09 -6.20
CA PHE A 471 -4.77 -0.79 -6.65
C PHE A 471 -3.93 0.14 -7.51
N LYS A 472 -2.60 -0.07 -7.53
CA LYS A 472 -1.68 0.73 -8.34
C LYS A 472 -0.65 -0.13 -9.04
N VAL A 473 -0.35 0.18 -10.30
CA VAL A 473 0.80 -0.38 -11.02
C VAL A 473 1.68 0.75 -11.55
N VAL A 474 2.99 0.51 -11.56
CA VAL A 474 3.95 1.33 -12.32
C VAL A 474 4.51 0.45 -13.41
N ASP A 475 4.05 0.70 -14.64
CA ASP A 475 4.55 0.03 -15.82
C ASP A 475 5.71 0.84 -16.38
N VAL A 476 6.89 0.24 -16.43
CA VAL A 476 8.13 0.94 -16.78
C VAL A 476 8.27 1.16 -18.29
N ASP A 477 8.99 2.21 -18.68
CA ASP A 477 9.36 2.47 -20.07
C ASP A 477 9.95 1.24 -20.75
N GLY A 478 9.48 0.95 -21.96
CA GLY A 478 9.91 -0.17 -22.79
C GLY A 478 9.25 -1.52 -22.47
N ASN A 479 8.39 -1.63 -21.44
CA ASN A 479 7.63 -2.86 -21.22
C ASN A 479 6.72 -3.16 -22.43
N ASP A 480 6.84 -4.36 -23.00
CA ASP A 480 6.25 -4.75 -24.30
C ASP A 480 6.44 -3.72 -25.44
N GLY A 481 7.45 -2.85 -25.35
CA GLY A 481 7.72 -1.81 -26.35
C GLY A 481 6.95 -0.50 -26.19
N PHE A 482 6.12 -0.35 -25.14
CA PHE A 482 5.41 0.91 -24.87
C PHE A 482 6.38 1.99 -24.34
N PRO A 483 6.34 3.23 -24.86
CA PRO A 483 7.16 4.33 -24.36
C PRO A 483 6.61 4.92 -23.06
N GLY A 484 7.50 5.50 -22.26
CA GLY A 484 7.20 6.19 -21.01
C GLY A 484 6.93 5.24 -19.84
N THR A 485 7.19 5.72 -18.62
CA THR A 485 6.81 5.03 -17.39
C THR A 485 5.44 5.52 -16.96
N LEU A 486 4.46 4.60 -16.93
CA LEU A 486 3.05 4.89 -16.64
C LEU A 486 2.69 4.45 -15.22
N GLU A 487 2.18 5.37 -14.41
CA GLU A 487 1.45 5.02 -13.18
C GLU A 487 -0.03 4.87 -13.53
N THR A 488 -0.62 3.72 -13.21
CA THR A 488 -2.06 3.49 -13.31
C THR A 488 -2.62 3.13 -11.95
N VAL A 489 -3.73 3.77 -11.57
CA VAL A 489 -4.55 3.45 -10.41
C VAL A 489 -5.88 2.88 -10.89
N VAL A 490 -6.28 1.77 -10.27
CA VAL A 490 -7.61 1.15 -10.45
C VAL A 490 -8.33 1.26 -9.12
N GLN A 491 -9.38 2.06 -9.07
CA GLN A 491 -10.23 2.19 -7.89
C GLN A 491 -11.53 1.43 -8.10
N TYR A 492 -11.80 0.49 -7.21
CA TYR A 492 -13.11 -0.16 -7.10
C TYR A 492 -13.93 0.50 -6.00
N THR A 493 -15.17 0.87 -6.28
CA THR A 493 -16.16 1.33 -5.29
C THR A 493 -17.29 0.31 -5.21
N ILE A 494 -17.52 -0.26 -4.03
CA ILE A 494 -18.51 -1.30 -3.78
C ILE A 494 -19.63 -0.74 -2.92
N GLU A 495 -20.83 -0.69 -3.50
CA GLU A 495 -22.07 -0.32 -2.82
C GLU A 495 -22.92 -1.58 -2.56
N ASP A 496 -24.18 -1.41 -2.18
CA ASP A 496 -25.07 -2.53 -1.82
C ASP A 496 -25.30 -3.53 -2.96
N SER A 497 -25.35 -3.01 -4.19
CA SER A 497 -25.69 -3.79 -5.39
C SER A 497 -24.95 -3.30 -6.64
N SER A 498 -23.85 -2.57 -6.47
CA SER A 498 -23.04 -2.12 -7.60
C SER A 498 -21.55 -2.09 -7.31
N ILE A 499 -20.79 -2.25 -8.38
CA ILE A 499 -19.34 -2.12 -8.42
C ILE A 499 -19.03 -1.04 -9.46
N GLU A 500 -18.41 0.05 -9.04
CA GLU A 500 -17.87 1.05 -9.95
C GLU A 500 -16.35 0.88 -10.03
N ILE A 501 -15.82 0.91 -11.25
CA ILE A 501 -14.39 0.86 -11.55
C ILE A 501 -14.02 2.21 -12.12
N GLU A 502 -13.05 2.86 -11.50
CA GLU A 502 -12.44 4.08 -12.02
C GLU A 502 -10.96 3.81 -12.32
N TYR A 503 -10.56 4.16 -13.54
CA TYR A 503 -9.18 4.12 -13.97
C TYR A 503 -8.59 5.53 -13.98
N GLU A 504 -7.38 5.68 -13.45
CA GLU A 504 -6.56 6.88 -13.64
C GLU A 504 -5.18 6.45 -14.13
N ALA A 505 -4.66 7.06 -15.19
CA ALA A 505 -3.27 6.83 -15.60
C ALA A 505 -2.53 8.12 -15.94
N LYS A 506 -1.26 8.21 -15.55
CA LYS A 506 -0.39 9.37 -15.81
C LYS A 506 1.07 8.98 -16.00
N LEU A 507 1.77 9.73 -16.84
CA LEU A 507 3.20 9.53 -17.06
C LEU A 507 4.03 10.04 -15.87
N LEU A 508 4.87 9.16 -15.33
CA LEU A 508 5.94 9.52 -14.39
C LEU A 508 7.22 9.93 -15.13
N GLN A 509 7.47 9.34 -16.30
CA GLN A 509 8.62 9.62 -17.17
C GLN A 509 8.21 9.42 -18.64
N GLY A 510 8.84 10.15 -19.56
CA GLY A 510 8.51 10.15 -20.99
C GLY A 510 7.58 11.31 -21.36
N GLU A 511 7.47 11.59 -22.66
CA GLU A 511 6.69 12.72 -23.19
C GLU A 511 5.27 12.31 -23.62
N ALA A 512 5.10 11.08 -24.12
CA ALA A 512 3.79 10.52 -24.46
C ALA A 512 3.81 8.98 -24.45
N THR A 513 2.63 8.37 -24.26
CA THR A 513 2.35 6.94 -24.43
C THR A 513 0.95 6.76 -25.00
N ILE A 514 0.58 5.54 -25.38
CA ILE A 514 -0.83 5.17 -25.63
C ILE A 514 -1.42 4.42 -24.43
N VAL A 515 -2.69 4.71 -24.13
CA VAL A 515 -3.45 4.10 -23.03
C VAL A 515 -4.89 3.85 -23.46
N ASN A 516 -5.37 2.64 -23.23
CA ASN A 516 -6.76 2.21 -23.39
C ASN A 516 -7.00 1.07 -22.39
N LEU A 517 -7.75 1.33 -21.32
CA LEU A 517 -7.92 0.40 -20.20
C LEU A 517 -9.35 -0.12 -20.14
N THR A 518 -9.53 -1.36 -19.68
CA THR A 518 -10.84 -1.97 -19.42
C THR A 518 -10.71 -3.07 -18.37
N ASN A 519 -11.83 -3.58 -17.86
CA ASN A 519 -11.90 -4.83 -17.10
C ASN A 519 -12.45 -5.94 -17.99
N HIS A 520 -11.83 -7.12 -17.91
CA HIS A 520 -12.15 -8.26 -18.77
C HIS A 520 -12.93 -9.37 -18.02
N SER A 521 -13.90 -8.96 -17.20
CA SER A 521 -14.83 -9.90 -16.53
C SER A 521 -15.72 -10.63 -17.52
N TYR A 522 -15.85 -11.94 -17.34
CA TYR A 522 -16.80 -12.75 -18.09
C TYR A 522 -18.00 -13.04 -17.21
N PHE A 523 -19.16 -12.50 -17.55
CA PHE A 523 -20.38 -12.62 -16.78
C PHE A 523 -21.19 -13.84 -17.18
N ASN A 524 -21.80 -14.48 -16.19
CA ASN A 524 -22.80 -15.51 -16.37
C ASN A 524 -23.93 -15.33 -15.35
N VAL A 525 -25.07 -14.80 -15.82
CA VAL A 525 -26.27 -14.62 -15.00
C VAL A 525 -27.27 -15.77 -15.16
N SER A 526 -26.93 -16.84 -15.86
CA SER A 526 -27.89 -17.87 -16.28
C SER A 526 -28.19 -18.94 -15.21
N ASN A 527 -27.33 -19.09 -14.21
CA ASN A 527 -27.25 -20.27 -13.31
C ASN A 527 -26.95 -21.60 -14.03
N ASN A 528 -26.56 -21.55 -15.31
CA ASN A 528 -26.16 -22.72 -16.09
C ASN A 528 -24.64 -22.68 -16.39
N GLU A 529 -24.10 -23.78 -16.90
CA GLU A 529 -22.69 -23.86 -17.33
C GLU A 529 -22.35 -22.91 -18.49
N THR A 530 -23.35 -22.52 -19.30
CA THR A 530 -23.23 -21.60 -20.43
C THR A 530 -24.18 -20.41 -20.29
N ILE A 531 -23.95 -19.37 -21.08
CA ILE A 531 -24.82 -18.19 -21.17
C ILE A 531 -26.07 -18.43 -22.02
N ASP A 532 -26.34 -19.68 -22.44
CA ASP A 532 -27.42 -19.96 -23.38
C ASP A 532 -28.80 -19.62 -22.78
N GLY A 533 -29.61 -18.90 -23.56
CA GLY A 533 -30.90 -18.39 -23.10
C GLY A 533 -30.84 -17.03 -22.41
N THR A 534 -29.65 -16.45 -22.23
CA THR A 534 -29.47 -15.11 -21.67
C THR A 534 -30.02 -14.06 -22.64
N TYR A 535 -30.88 -13.19 -22.12
CA TYR A 535 -31.41 -12.07 -22.87
C TYR A 535 -30.51 -10.85 -22.66
N VAL A 536 -30.10 -10.22 -23.75
CA VAL A 536 -29.27 -9.01 -23.77
C VAL A 536 -29.97 -7.92 -24.56
N LYS A 537 -30.10 -6.75 -23.95
CA LYS A 537 -30.50 -5.50 -24.59
C LYS A 537 -29.30 -4.59 -24.71
N SER A 538 -28.89 -4.26 -25.94
CA SER A 538 -27.85 -3.24 -26.17
C SER A 538 -28.48 -1.86 -26.33
N PHE A 539 -27.82 -0.85 -25.78
CA PHE A 539 -28.19 0.55 -25.94
C PHE A 539 -27.49 1.22 -27.14
N SER A 540 -26.71 0.45 -27.91
CA SER A 540 -26.13 0.88 -29.18
C SER A 540 -26.57 -0.03 -30.32
N ASP A 541 -26.87 0.56 -31.47
CA ASP A 541 -27.15 -0.12 -32.74
C ASP A 541 -26.00 0.05 -33.75
N LYS A 542 -24.88 0.64 -33.34
CA LYS A 542 -23.71 0.94 -34.17
C LYS A 542 -22.53 0.11 -33.71
N ARG A 543 -21.79 -0.48 -34.65
CA ARG A 543 -20.50 -1.12 -34.38
C ARG A 543 -19.40 -0.63 -35.33
N LEU A 544 -18.17 -0.74 -34.86
CA LEU A 544 -16.98 -0.62 -35.70
C LEU A 544 -16.89 -1.84 -36.62
N GLN A 545 -16.86 -1.61 -37.94
CA GLN A 545 -16.63 -2.66 -38.91
C GLN A 545 -15.15 -3.06 -38.87
N VAL A 546 -14.89 -4.36 -38.82
CA VAL A 546 -13.55 -4.95 -38.86
C VAL A 546 -13.37 -5.89 -40.06
N ASP A 547 -12.12 -6.13 -40.43
CA ASP A 547 -11.73 -7.12 -41.45
C ASP A 547 -11.62 -8.54 -40.87
N GLY A 548 -11.09 -9.48 -41.67
CA GLY A 548 -10.91 -10.88 -41.25
C GLY A 548 -9.87 -11.09 -40.14
N GLU A 549 -8.99 -10.11 -39.90
CA GLU A 549 -8.02 -10.10 -38.79
C GLU A 549 -8.54 -9.32 -37.58
N LYS A 550 -9.82 -8.93 -37.61
CA LYS A 550 -10.49 -8.12 -36.58
C LYS A 550 -9.86 -6.72 -36.40
N ILE A 551 -9.24 -6.19 -37.44
CA ILE A 551 -8.72 -4.82 -37.48
C ILE A 551 -9.78 -3.89 -38.11
N PRO A 552 -9.95 -2.65 -37.61
CA PRO A 552 -10.96 -1.74 -38.14
C PRO A 552 -10.78 -1.40 -39.61
N THR A 553 -11.88 -1.34 -40.34
CA THR A 553 -11.93 -0.78 -41.71
C THR A 553 -12.08 0.75 -41.72
N GLY A 554 -12.24 1.36 -40.54
CA GLY A 554 -12.57 2.77 -40.35
C GLY A 554 -14.05 3.12 -40.51
N LYS A 555 -14.92 2.14 -40.80
CA LYS A 555 -16.37 2.38 -40.98
C LYS A 555 -17.16 2.00 -39.74
N ILE A 556 -18.13 2.84 -39.38
CA ILE A 556 -19.20 2.48 -38.45
C ILE A 556 -20.38 1.96 -39.27
N VAL A 557 -20.90 0.80 -38.87
CA VAL A 557 -22.07 0.17 -39.51
C VAL A 557 -23.16 -0.06 -38.49
N SER A 558 -24.42 0.02 -38.92
CA SER A 558 -25.52 -0.43 -38.07
C SER A 558 -25.49 -1.96 -37.98
N LYS A 559 -25.58 -2.49 -36.76
CA LYS A 559 -25.82 -3.90 -36.47
C LYS A 559 -26.85 -3.96 -35.36
N ALA A 560 -28.01 -4.53 -35.68
CA ALA A 560 -29.07 -4.69 -34.70
C ALA A 560 -28.62 -5.68 -33.61
N ILE A 561 -28.33 -5.19 -32.41
CA ILE A 561 -28.54 -5.93 -31.16
C ILE A 561 -29.48 -5.16 -30.22
N PRO A 562 -30.61 -4.58 -30.68
CA PRO A 562 -31.45 -3.86 -29.74
C PRO A 562 -31.96 -4.82 -28.66
N GLU A 563 -32.28 -6.08 -28.99
CA GLU A 563 -32.67 -7.13 -28.03
C GLU A 563 -32.38 -8.52 -28.62
N THR A 564 -31.66 -9.41 -27.92
CA THR A 564 -31.28 -10.74 -28.44
C THR A 564 -31.17 -11.78 -27.34
N ILE A 565 -31.57 -13.02 -27.65
CA ILE A 565 -31.35 -14.19 -26.80
C ILE A 565 -30.05 -14.88 -27.28
N LEU A 566 -29.11 -15.06 -26.37
CA LEU A 566 -27.80 -15.64 -26.63
C LEU A 566 -27.86 -17.17 -26.73
N SER A 567 -28.52 -17.75 -27.73
CA SER A 567 -28.48 -19.21 -27.97
C SER A 567 -27.37 -19.60 -28.95
N ASP A 568 -27.49 -19.19 -30.21
CA ASP A 568 -26.49 -19.50 -31.26
C ASP A 568 -25.76 -18.24 -31.75
N VAL A 569 -25.91 -17.14 -31.01
CA VAL A 569 -25.40 -15.83 -31.41
C VAL A 569 -23.94 -15.69 -30.98
N VAL A 570 -23.07 -15.55 -31.97
CA VAL A 570 -21.63 -15.27 -31.80
C VAL A 570 -21.40 -13.78 -32.03
N LEU A 571 -20.92 -13.11 -30.99
CA LEU A 571 -20.53 -11.71 -31.02
C LEU A 571 -19.10 -11.59 -30.53
N ASP A 572 -18.34 -10.78 -31.25
CA ASP A 572 -17.02 -10.30 -30.86
C ASP A 572 -16.83 -8.95 -31.55
N ASP A 573 -17.68 -8.00 -31.15
CA ASP A 573 -17.88 -6.73 -31.84
C ASP A 573 -17.65 -5.54 -30.91
N CYS A 574 -17.04 -4.48 -31.46
CA CYS A 574 -16.89 -3.20 -30.77
C CYS A 574 -18.07 -2.28 -31.12
N PHE A 575 -18.94 -2.02 -30.15
CA PHE A 575 -20.10 -1.13 -30.26
C PHE A 575 -19.74 0.30 -29.92
N VAL A 576 -20.40 1.25 -30.57
CA VAL A 576 -20.12 2.69 -30.44
C VAL A 576 -21.22 3.36 -29.60
N VAL A 577 -20.82 4.12 -28.59
CA VAL A 577 -21.72 4.80 -27.64
C VAL A 577 -21.76 6.30 -27.95
N ASN A 578 -20.58 6.93 -27.92
CA ASN A 578 -20.41 8.35 -28.18
C ASN A 578 -19.08 8.58 -28.90
N GLU A 579 -19.11 9.17 -30.08
CA GLU A 579 -17.93 9.27 -30.96
C GLU A 579 -16.93 10.35 -30.51
N ASP A 580 -17.38 11.34 -29.72
CA ASP A 580 -16.55 12.46 -29.25
C ASP A 580 -16.32 12.38 -27.74
N THR A 581 -15.11 12.01 -27.34
CA THR A 581 -14.71 11.94 -25.92
C THR A 581 -13.29 12.46 -25.72
N SER A 582 -13.02 12.95 -24.51
CA SER A 582 -11.69 13.38 -24.09
C SER A 582 -10.86 12.18 -23.59
N ILE A 583 -9.56 12.40 -23.35
CA ILE A 583 -8.69 11.37 -22.76
C ILE A 583 -9.05 11.03 -21.30
N ASP A 584 -9.73 11.93 -20.59
CA ASP A 584 -10.29 11.68 -19.26
C ASP A 584 -11.82 11.79 -19.35
N THR A 585 -12.50 10.65 -19.33
CA THR A 585 -13.96 10.58 -19.44
C THR A 585 -14.63 10.52 -18.07
N ARG A 586 -13.90 10.58 -16.95
CA ARG A 586 -14.50 10.34 -15.61
C ARG A 586 -15.56 11.36 -15.21
N ALA A 587 -15.46 12.58 -15.72
CA ALA A 587 -16.45 13.64 -15.48
C ALA A 587 -17.70 13.51 -16.38
N GLU A 588 -17.64 12.67 -17.41
CA GLU A 588 -18.75 12.47 -18.34
C GLU A 588 -19.90 11.67 -17.71
N LYS A 589 -21.04 11.67 -18.39
CA LYS A 589 -22.20 10.90 -17.98
C LYS A 589 -21.93 9.40 -18.15
N LEU A 590 -22.32 8.59 -17.16
CA LEU A 590 -22.42 7.13 -17.34
C LEU A 590 -23.56 6.81 -18.30
N HIS A 591 -23.23 6.21 -19.44
CA HIS A 591 -24.17 5.71 -20.42
C HIS A 591 -24.42 4.22 -20.19
N PRO A 592 -25.68 3.76 -20.10
CA PRO A 592 -25.97 2.33 -20.09
C PRO A 592 -25.54 1.73 -21.43
N LEU A 593 -24.87 0.59 -21.38
CA LEU A 593 -24.30 -0.10 -22.54
C LEU A 593 -25.10 -1.35 -22.89
N VAL A 594 -25.31 -2.19 -21.88
CA VAL A 594 -26.12 -3.40 -21.96
C VAL A 594 -26.92 -3.63 -20.69
N GLU A 595 -28.10 -4.20 -20.86
CA GLU A 595 -28.93 -4.76 -19.81
C GLU A 595 -29.13 -6.26 -20.08
N VAL A 596 -28.96 -7.09 -19.05
CA VAL A 596 -28.91 -8.54 -19.17
C VAL A 596 -29.82 -9.19 -18.14
N THR A 597 -30.61 -10.17 -18.58
CA THR A 597 -31.47 -11.00 -17.73
C THR A 597 -31.43 -12.46 -18.21
N HIS A 598 -31.84 -13.38 -17.35
CA HIS A 598 -31.98 -14.78 -17.74
C HIS A 598 -33.24 -15.41 -17.11
N PRO A 599 -34.04 -16.22 -17.83
CA PRO A 599 -35.27 -16.80 -17.27
C PRO A 599 -35.09 -17.66 -16.01
N ASN A 600 -33.90 -18.27 -15.82
CA ASN A 600 -33.55 -19.10 -14.65
C ASN A 600 -32.90 -18.31 -13.51
N SER A 601 -32.84 -16.98 -13.60
CA SER A 601 -32.28 -16.13 -12.54
C SER A 601 -33.19 -14.91 -12.32
N SER A 602 -33.33 -14.49 -11.07
CA SER A 602 -33.94 -13.20 -10.76
C SER A 602 -32.98 -12.03 -10.97
N ILE A 603 -31.69 -12.29 -11.23
CA ILE A 603 -30.70 -11.22 -11.39
C ILE A 603 -30.91 -10.50 -12.71
N LYS A 604 -31.11 -9.19 -12.58
CA LYS A 604 -30.93 -8.23 -13.66
C LYS A 604 -29.56 -7.56 -13.49
N PHE A 605 -28.79 -7.56 -14.56
CA PHE A 605 -27.44 -7.00 -14.61
C PHE A 605 -27.38 -5.86 -15.63
N THR A 606 -26.73 -4.75 -15.29
CA THR A 606 -26.52 -3.62 -16.20
C THR A 606 -25.07 -3.17 -16.16
N VAL A 607 -24.50 -2.91 -17.34
CA VAL A 607 -23.18 -2.28 -17.48
C VAL A 607 -23.37 -0.87 -18.01
N SER A 608 -22.76 0.10 -17.35
CA SER A 608 -22.69 1.49 -17.81
C SER A 608 -21.23 1.95 -17.88
N SER A 609 -20.92 2.92 -18.74
CA SER A 609 -19.58 3.52 -18.79
C SER A 609 -19.60 4.95 -19.32
N THR A 610 -18.53 5.69 -19.03
CA THR A 610 -18.21 6.98 -19.64
C THR A 610 -17.44 6.85 -20.95
N ASP A 611 -16.98 5.65 -21.30
CA ASP A 611 -16.16 5.43 -22.49
C ASP A 611 -16.96 5.44 -23.81
N PRO A 612 -16.31 5.82 -24.91
CA PRO A 612 -16.95 6.05 -26.21
C PRO A 612 -17.43 4.78 -26.90
N ALA A 613 -16.90 3.62 -26.54
CA ALA A 613 -17.17 2.34 -27.16
C ALA A 613 -17.10 1.20 -26.15
N PHE A 614 -17.55 0.01 -26.53
CA PHE A 614 -17.36 -1.21 -25.74
C PHE A 614 -17.25 -2.45 -26.62
N GLN A 615 -16.38 -3.39 -26.26
CA GLN A 615 -16.39 -4.73 -26.84
C GLN A 615 -17.52 -5.54 -26.20
N PHE A 616 -18.29 -6.27 -27.01
CA PHE A 616 -19.18 -7.31 -26.52
C PHE A 616 -18.77 -8.66 -27.12
N TYR A 617 -18.37 -9.59 -26.26
CA TYR A 617 -17.87 -10.90 -26.67
C TYR A 617 -18.64 -12.03 -25.97
N THR A 618 -19.17 -12.99 -26.73
CA THR A 618 -19.99 -14.09 -26.19
C THR A 618 -19.20 -15.29 -25.67
N GLY A 619 -17.87 -15.21 -25.60
CA GLY A 619 -17.05 -16.25 -24.96
C GLY A 619 -16.87 -17.53 -25.78
N ASP A 620 -17.13 -17.52 -27.10
CA ASP A 620 -17.13 -18.72 -27.95
C ASP A 620 -15.76 -19.41 -28.11
N GLY A 621 -14.68 -18.70 -27.81
CA GLY A 621 -13.30 -19.18 -27.81
C GLY A 621 -12.75 -19.53 -26.42
N ILE A 622 -13.57 -19.47 -25.36
CA ILE A 622 -13.14 -19.94 -24.03
C ILE A 622 -12.88 -21.44 -24.11
N ASP A 623 -11.67 -21.85 -23.75
CA ASP A 623 -11.24 -23.25 -23.68
C ASP A 623 -10.16 -23.38 -22.61
N CYS A 624 -10.60 -23.54 -21.35
CA CYS A 624 -9.69 -23.67 -20.21
C CYS A 624 -10.24 -24.67 -19.19
N ALA A 625 -9.44 -25.04 -18.19
CA ALA A 625 -9.69 -26.21 -17.34
C ALA A 625 -11.06 -26.22 -16.61
N GLN A 626 -11.63 -25.06 -16.29
CA GLN A 626 -12.90 -24.95 -15.56
C GLN A 626 -14.07 -24.45 -16.41
N TYR A 627 -13.79 -23.89 -17.59
CA TYR A 627 -14.78 -23.18 -18.39
C TYR A 627 -14.62 -23.56 -19.87
N GLY A 628 -15.75 -23.93 -20.47
CA GLY A 628 -15.86 -24.21 -21.89
C GLY A 628 -16.34 -22.99 -22.67
N LYS A 629 -16.63 -23.22 -23.95
CA LYS A 629 -17.16 -22.19 -24.83
C LYS A 629 -18.44 -21.61 -24.24
N ARG A 630 -18.58 -20.29 -24.31
CA ARG A 630 -19.77 -19.56 -23.89
C ARG A 630 -20.09 -19.73 -22.40
N SER A 631 -19.12 -20.10 -21.56
CA SER A 631 -19.32 -20.14 -20.11
C SER A 631 -19.58 -18.76 -19.49
N GLY A 632 -19.21 -17.68 -20.17
CA GLY A 632 -19.53 -16.31 -19.81
C GLY A 632 -19.40 -15.38 -21.01
N PHE A 633 -19.98 -14.18 -20.93
CA PHE A 633 -19.84 -13.11 -21.92
C PHE A 633 -19.07 -11.92 -21.33
N CYS A 634 -18.31 -11.20 -22.15
CA CYS A 634 -17.54 -10.04 -21.72
C CYS A 634 -18.15 -8.74 -22.27
N VAL A 635 -18.11 -7.69 -21.45
CA VAL A 635 -18.46 -6.32 -21.82
C VAL A 635 -17.29 -5.44 -21.43
N GLU A 636 -16.55 -4.91 -22.40
CA GLU A 636 -15.30 -4.17 -22.19
C GLU A 636 -15.45 -2.72 -22.68
N PRO A 637 -15.97 -1.80 -21.86
CA PRO A 637 -15.95 -0.38 -22.17
C PRO A 637 -14.51 0.08 -22.40
N SER A 638 -14.28 0.73 -23.55
CA SER A 638 -12.93 1.05 -24.02
C SER A 638 -12.97 2.06 -25.17
N ARG A 639 -11.81 2.35 -25.74
CA ARG A 639 -11.62 3.34 -26.82
C ARG A 639 -11.31 2.65 -28.14
N TYR A 640 -12.32 1.98 -28.68
CA TYR A 640 -12.29 1.28 -29.97
C TYR A 640 -11.18 0.21 -30.08
N ILE A 641 -11.12 -0.44 -31.24
CA ILE A 641 -10.03 -1.32 -31.65
C ILE A 641 -9.05 -0.49 -32.47
N ASP A 642 -7.74 -0.66 -32.27
CA ASP A 642 -6.69 -0.03 -33.08
C ASP A 642 -6.80 1.51 -33.22
N ALA A 643 -7.44 2.18 -32.26
CA ALA A 643 -7.74 3.62 -32.33
C ALA A 643 -6.52 4.51 -32.60
N ILE A 644 -5.32 4.10 -32.18
CA ILE A 644 -4.08 4.82 -32.48
C ILE A 644 -3.82 5.01 -33.99
N HIS A 645 -4.32 4.13 -34.84
CA HIS A 645 -4.22 4.23 -36.31
C HIS A 645 -5.43 4.89 -36.98
N LEU A 646 -6.46 5.25 -36.21
CA LEU A 646 -7.66 5.90 -36.70
C LEU A 646 -7.59 7.39 -36.35
N ASP A 647 -7.44 8.25 -37.35
CA ASP A 647 -7.22 9.69 -37.14
C ASP A 647 -8.29 10.36 -36.28
N ASP A 648 -9.55 9.92 -36.41
CA ASP A 648 -10.69 10.44 -35.65
C ASP A 648 -10.65 10.07 -34.17
N TYR A 649 -9.97 8.96 -33.81
CA TYR A 649 -10.03 8.40 -32.45
C TYR A 649 -8.68 8.37 -31.73
N LYS A 650 -7.54 8.53 -32.43
CA LYS A 650 -6.20 8.46 -31.82
C LYS A 650 -6.01 9.47 -30.69
N GLY A 651 -6.66 10.63 -30.77
CA GLY A 651 -6.60 11.67 -29.72
C GLY A 651 -7.19 11.21 -28.39
N GLN A 652 -8.05 10.19 -28.41
CA GLN A 652 -8.67 9.62 -27.21
C GLN A 652 -7.74 8.63 -26.52
N VAL A 653 -6.70 8.09 -27.18
CA VAL A 653 -5.81 7.08 -26.58
C VAL A 653 -4.37 7.56 -26.38
N VAL A 654 -3.97 8.71 -26.93
CA VAL A 654 -2.61 9.27 -26.78
C VAL A 654 -2.51 10.12 -25.51
N LEU A 655 -1.84 9.59 -24.49
CA LEU A 655 -1.57 10.26 -23.22
C LEU A 655 -0.26 11.02 -23.26
N LYS A 656 -0.32 12.35 -23.19
CA LYS A 656 0.88 13.21 -23.10
C LYS A 656 1.23 13.54 -21.66
N LYS A 657 2.50 13.88 -21.44
CA LYS A 657 3.01 14.31 -20.14
C LYS A 657 2.21 15.50 -19.59
N GLY A 658 1.82 15.39 -18.32
CA GLY A 658 0.98 16.38 -17.64
C GLY A 658 -0.52 16.21 -17.86
N GLN A 659 -0.95 15.35 -18.79
CA GLN A 659 -2.34 14.91 -18.89
C GLN A 659 -2.61 13.72 -17.97
N VAL A 660 -3.89 13.43 -17.78
CA VAL A 660 -4.40 12.27 -17.06
C VAL A 660 -5.33 11.52 -18.01
N TYR A 661 -5.14 10.21 -18.12
CA TYR A 661 -6.14 9.30 -18.67
C TYR A 661 -7.14 8.97 -17.57
N GLY A 662 -8.42 8.97 -17.90
CA GLY A 662 -9.45 8.51 -16.97
C GLY A 662 -10.64 7.85 -17.65
N SER A 663 -11.20 6.83 -17.01
CA SER A 663 -12.41 6.11 -17.46
C SER A 663 -13.19 5.59 -16.25
N ARG A 664 -14.52 5.48 -16.39
CA ARG A 664 -15.42 4.87 -15.39
C ARG A 664 -16.28 3.79 -16.01
N VAL A 665 -16.42 2.68 -15.30
CA VAL A 665 -17.31 1.56 -15.62
C VAL A 665 -18.15 1.23 -14.39
N LYS A 666 -19.43 0.95 -14.56
CA LYS A 666 -20.32 0.56 -13.47
C LYS A 666 -21.05 -0.73 -13.80
N TYR A 667 -20.97 -1.69 -12.88
CA TYR A 667 -21.72 -2.93 -12.85
C TYR A 667 -22.84 -2.81 -11.82
N GLU A 668 -24.08 -2.96 -12.24
CA GLU A 668 -25.25 -2.83 -11.36
C GLU A 668 -26.08 -4.11 -11.39
N PHE A 669 -26.47 -4.56 -10.20
CA PHE A 669 -27.27 -5.76 -9.98
C PHE A 669 -28.59 -5.39 -9.28
N SER A 670 -29.67 -6.05 -9.66
CA SER A 670 -30.97 -5.97 -8.99
C SER A 670 -31.70 -7.30 -9.06
N MET A 671 -32.65 -7.54 -8.16
CA MET A 671 -33.53 -8.72 -8.14
C MET A 671 -34.99 -8.33 -8.38
#